data_AF-A0A4Q2DQ08-F1
#
_entry.id   AF-A0A4Q2DQ08-F1
#
_cell.length_a   1.000
_cell.length_b   1.000
_cell.length_c   1.000
_cell.angle_alpha   90.00
_cell.angle_beta   90.00
_cell.angle_gamma   90.00
#
_symmetry.space_group_name_H-M   'P 1'
#
loop_
_entity.id
_entity.type
_entity.pdbx_description
1 polymer ?
#
loop_
_entity_poly.entity_id
_entity_poly.type
_entity_poly.pdbx_seq_one_letter_code
_entity_poly.pdbx_strand_id
1 'polypeptide(L)'
;MALSASSSSNDHTLTVSLLTDHWNPTWADELSWGPRVIYIYDGTPGLFPLRRTSITFLADVLTGWKIVRQNTSPNALHNSNHRFDPRKCDEETRIDVIGEIMDWIEDHESPQRLLCMTGAARSGKSALQQTIAELCGRNGILALSYIFSALDPTRNNLKALVPTIAFQLGTAHPPLKEHIKASVSADDGIFSKSLRVQMDALIVRPLINLQRRGIEPPYVMLIDGLDECIGEDQQAELLAAVEECLLGSGLPLRIFITSRPESAIRSALGPGGHLHGVAYHIQLSEEHDATEDIRRYLRRKFSEIGLRIGDPRWFTEEDIETIVAAGQFVYATTVCRYISKVRASPAARLKIILSRTPPQGQSALDALYAHVLSLAKEAYGAVHGERDFLLLFRAHQVHSLHATLPRFISSESVTQAVDMVLGLEPKAIEALVTDLSSLIALEEDDQGGQRLRLYHKSFSDFLDDEHRAPKLSIPAADDVHAYIAKRCMHTILQFPLELESLPNRWAKIQLPEPDLKALEAAIAFLPNSLRRARAVAVEKELVGFAHQGGWQRVDKLLPLLYDCAGYSLPAINIFPGAHNFEMDNVTFNIVLNRSDPDSWKLLSEKSAPNAFHNSTARYDRPKCDDDTRLEVTTEIMNWIEDRNCPQRLLCMTGAAGAGKSALQQTTAERCAKSKILGSAFIFGAADPTRNTVTPVVPTIAFQLGLANPALKEAINLAIESDPTIFSRSLQEQMDTLIVGPVRSLTDPKALPAYAILIDGLDECKGEHHQSELLGAIKECLLADGLPFRVFIASRPEWAIRRELDPGGDLHELAYHIQLNDKYDATADIRRYLWRRLREIGRRSRGFEARSHLWPAAEDIEILVRAASGQFIYAATVVKYMSEPRVDPFDRLRTVIGWTPAEDQLARPFEILDRLYTNILSEAKAAYEAVDIYTRRDFLLLFKAYHMKDTKGLSGLDLCFNHTMRLNAVLGLEEWAHESLISDLQSLVIYEPSQVHGFKLRSYHRSFLEFMENESRSQALFVPTSRVYAHIAKCSLQNISRCPLTSIPDSYAHLEDLSTTPRTALTSVFAFMICILGAAPIDDEIIDFSRKQGWDTIDKLLSSIEHIQNRWVHEVMLPRLVDILSASIYRVRDEAPELVAALVERREKWRLDLRERDSKT
;
A
#
# COMPACT_ATOMS: atom_id res chain seq x y z
N MET A 1 42.42 -40.32 -22.19
CA MET A 1 43.03 -39.66 -21.00
C MET A 1 42.67 -40.47 -19.76
N ALA A 2 43.64 -40.73 -18.87
CA ALA A 2 43.47 -41.57 -17.68
C ALA A 2 43.12 -40.72 -16.43
N LEU A 3 42.23 -41.22 -15.57
CA LEU A 3 41.83 -40.62 -14.29
C LEU A 3 42.57 -41.32 -13.13
N SER A 4 43.17 -40.56 -12.21
CA SER A 4 43.58 -41.05 -10.89
C SER A 4 42.76 -40.36 -9.80
N ALA A 5 42.14 -41.13 -8.90
CA ALA A 5 41.39 -40.60 -7.77
C ALA A 5 42.15 -40.80 -6.45
N SER A 6 42.22 -39.76 -5.62
CA SER A 6 42.59 -39.87 -4.20
C SER A 6 41.47 -39.26 -3.35
N SER A 7 40.96 -40.02 -2.40
CA SER A 7 39.91 -39.60 -1.47
C SER A 7 40.50 -39.00 -0.19
N SER A 8 40.05 -37.82 0.21
CA SER A 8 40.03 -37.40 1.62
C SER A 8 38.66 -36.86 1.98
N SER A 9 38.18 -37.28 3.15
CA SER A 9 36.85 -37.09 3.70
C SER A 9 36.44 -35.63 3.89
N ASN A 10 35.15 -35.37 3.66
CA ASN A 10 34.33 -34.23 4.07
C ASN A 10 34.14 -33.03 3.15
N ASP A 11 34.43 -33.12 1.85
CA ASP A 11 33.79 -32.23 0.86
C ASP A 11 33.65 -32.93 -0.48
N HIS A 12 32.42 -32.99 -1.02
CA HIS A 12 32.14 -33.58 -2.32
C HIS A 12 32.47 -32.59 -3.44
N THR A 13 33.74 -32.54 -3.85
CA THR A 13 34.18 -31.86 -5.08
C THR A 13 34.89 -32.84 -6.01
N LEU A 14 34.41 -32.95 -7.25
CA LEU A 14 35.01 -33.72 -8.35
C LEU A 14 35.50 -32.72 -9.40
N THR A 15 36.80 -32.70 -9.69
CA THR A 15 37.41 -31.79 -10.67
C THR A 15 37.76 -32.55 -11.95
N VAL A 16 37.37 -32.02 -13.12
CA VAL A 16 37.72 -32.58 -14.45
C VAL A 16 38.27 -31.45 -15.32
N SER A 17 39.45 -31.65 -15.94
CA SER A 17 40.10 -30.69 -16.84
C SER A 17 40.17 -31.22 -18.27
N LEU A 18 39.80 -30.41 -19.26
CA LEU A 18 39.90 -30.70 -20.70
C LEU A 18 40.82 -29.68 -21.38
N LEU A 19 41.81 -30.15 -22.13
CA LEU A 19 42.68 -29.36 -23.02
C LEU A 19 42.27 -29.67 -24.46
N THR A 20 42.04 -28.64 -25.29
CA THR A 20 41.85 -28.84 -26.73
C THR A 20 42.50 -27.73 -27.54
N ASP A 21 43.49 -28.12 -28.35
CA ASP A 21 44.06 -27.34 -29.45
C ASP A 21 43.31 -27.60 -30.77
N HIS A 22 43.12 -26.51 -31.53
CA HIS A 22 42.84 -26.41 -32.98
C HIS A 22 41.50 -26.90 -33.57
N TRP A 23 40.69 -25.97 -34.13
CA TRP A 23 40.10 -26.17 -35.47
C TRP A 23 39.67 -24.87 -36.21
N ASN A 24 39.90 -24.93 -37.52
CA ASN A 24 39.77 -24.03 -38.69
C ASN A 24 38.30 -23.77 -39.16
N PRO A 25 37.94 -22.62 -39.79
CA PRO A 25 36.57 -22.29 -40.16
C PRO A 25 36.32 -22.47 -41.66
N THR A 26 35.67 -23.56 -42.05
CA THR A 26 34.85 -23.57 -43.28
C THR A 26 33.70 -24.54 -43.05
N TRP A 27 32.49 -24.11 -43.41
CA TRP A 27 31.23 -24.83 -43.69
C TRP A 27 30.05 -24.03 -43.12
N ALA A 28 29.70 -23.00 -43.88
CA ALA A 28 28.35 -22.45 -43.86
C ALA A 28 27.47 -23.31 -44.79
N ASP A 29 26.22 -23.45 -44.36
CA ASP A 29 25.01 -23.81 -45.11
C ASP A 29 24.37 -25.18 -44.81
N GLU A 30 23.08 -25.05 -44.45
CA GLU A 30 21.99 -26.04 -44.37
C GLU A 30 21.69 -26.78 -43.03
N LEU A 31 20.38 -26.74 -42.68
CA LEU A 31 19.56 -27.66 -41.85
C LEU A 31 19.28 -27.34 -40.36
N SER A 32 18.06 -26.81 -40.16
CA SER A 32 16.95 -27.22 -39.26
C SER A 32 17.18 -27.81 -37.86
N TRP A 33 16.31 -27.36 -36.95
CA TRP A 33 16.23 -27.58 -35.50
C TRP A 33 16.06 -29.04 -35.05
N GLY A 34 16.79 -29.43 -33.99
CA GLY A 34 16.61 -30.65 -33.18
C GLY A 34 17.69 -30.79 -32.08
N PRO A 35 17.44 -31.50 -30.96
CA PRO A 35 18.42 -31.67 -29.89
C PRO A 35 19.59 -32.54 -30.36
N ARG A 36 20.82 -32.03 -30.24
CA ARG A 36 22.04 -32.74 -30.60
C ARG A 36 22.30 -33.89 -29.63
N VAL A 37 22.01 -35.11 -30.05
CA VAL A 37 22.55 -36.34 -29.44
C VAL A 37 24.00 -36.50 -29.92
N ILE A 38 24.98 -36.34 -29.02
CA ILE A 38 26.39 -36.63 -29.33
C ILE A 38 26.60 -38.14 -29.19
N TYR A 39 26.89 -38.81 -30.30
CA TYR A 39 27.34 -40.21 -30.31
C TYR A 39 28.87 -40.24 -30.11
N ILE A 40 29.35 -40.98 -29.10
CA ILE A 40 30.77 -41.26 -28.92
C ILE A 40 31.04 -42.67 -29.48
N TYR A 41 31.85 -42.75 -30.53
CA TYR A 41 32.48 -43.99 -30.99
C TYR A 41 33.76 -44.22 -30.18
N ASP A 42 33.85 -45.36 -29.49
CA ASP A 42 35.11 -45.87 -28.95
C ASP A 42 35.71 -46.82 -30.00
N GLY A 43 36.90 -46.47 -30.50
CA GLY A 43 37.68 -47.34 -31.37
C GLY A 43 38.57 -48.26 -30.55
N THR A 44 38.07 -49.44 -30.16
CA THR A 44 38.89 -50.66 -29.97
C THR A 44 38.08 -51.94 -30.24
N PRO A 45 38.66 -52.97 -30.89
CA PRO A 45 37.93 -54.16 -31.31
C PRO A 45 37.94 -55.26 -30.23
N GLY A 46 36.77 -55.64 -29.69
CA GLY A 46 36.65 -56.84 -28.84
C GLY A 46 35.40 -56.90 -27.96
N LEU A 47 34.43 -57.71 -28.41
CA LEU A 47 33.38 -58.45 -27.68
C LEU A 47 32.82 -57.97 -26.30
N PHE A 48 31.48 -57.82 -26.26
CA PHE A 48 30.48 -57.85 -25.15
C PHE A 48 29.71 -56.54 -24.82
N PRO A 49 28.44 -56.61 -24.35
CA PRO A 49 27.35 -55.77 -24.85
C PRO A 49 26.95 -54.58 -23.96
N LEU A 50 26.35 -53.60 -24.66
CA LEU A 50 25.77 -52.32 -24.23
C LEU A 50 24.92 -52.35 -22.94
N ARG A 51 25.19 -51.41 -22.01
CA ARG A 51 24.17 -50.82 -21.13
C ARG A 51 24.13 -49.30 -21.35
N ARG A 52 22.98 -48.81 -21.85
CA ARG A 52 22.64 -47.38 -21.94
C ARG A 52 22.59 -46.78 -20.53
N THR A 53 23.45 -45.81 -20.26
CA THR A 53 23.29 -44.89 -19.12
C THR A 53 23.40 -43.48 -19.67
N SER A 54 22.27 -42.78 -19.77
CA SER A 54 22.23 -41.36 -20.13
C SER A 54 22.49 -40.54 -18.86
N ILE A 55 23.51 -39.68 -18.88
CA ILE A 55 23.76 -38.68 -17.82
C ILE A 55 23.46 -37.31 -18.44
N THR A 56 22.41 -36.65 -17.96
CA THR A 56 22.00 -35.30 -18.39
C THR A 56 22.52 -34.29 -17.36
N PHE A 57 23.22 -33.24 -17.82
CA PHE A 57 23.72 -32.14 -16.98
C PHE A 57 22.56 -31.23 -16.53
N LEU A 58 22.45 -31.01 -15.21
CA LEU A 58 21.46 -30.13 -14.57
C LEU A 58 21.99 -28.68 -14.49
N ALA A 59 21.64 -27.85 -15.48
CA ALA A 59 21.42 -26.41 -15.23
C ALA A 59 20.20 -26.26 -14.30
N ASP A 60 20.06 -25.15 -13.57
CA ASP A 60 18.92 -24.89 -12.67
C ASP A 60 17.56 -25.28 -13.31
N VAL A 61 17.09 -26.49 -13.01
CA VAL A 61 15.75 -26.92 -13.39
C VAL A 61 14.83 -26.28 -12.37
N LEU A 62 14.20 -25.17 -12.75
CA LEU A 62 12.96 -24.72 -12.10
C LEU A 62 12.08 -25.97 -11.95
N THR A 63 11.68 -26.33 -10.74
CA THR A 63 10.72 -27.42 -10.56
C THR A 63 9.49 -27.14 -11.41
N GLY A 64 8.88 -28.13 -12.06
CA GLY A 64 7.71 -27.90 -12.94
C GLY A 64 6.61 -27.05 -12.29
N TRP A 65 6.46 -27.14 -10.96
CA TRP A 65 5.54 -26.31 -10.18
C TRP A 65 5.91 -24.81 -10.14
N LYS A 66 7.21 -24.48 -10.10
CA LYS A 66 7.70 -23.09 -10.17
C LYS A 66 7.42 -22.47 -11.54
N ILE A 67 7.49 -23.26 -12.61
CA ILE A 67 7.16 -22.81 -13.98
C ILE A 67 5.65 -22.54 -14.10
N VAL A 68 4.78 -23.40 -13.55
CA VAL A 68 3.33 -23.15 -13.50
C VAL A 68 3.04 -21.82 -12.81
N ARG A 69 3.67 -21.58 -11.65
CA ARG A 69 3.48 -20.35 -10.88
C ARG A 69 3.87 -19.10 -11.66
N GLN A 70 4.99 -19.11 -12.38
CA GLN A 70 5.47 -17.96 -13.15
C GLN A 70 4.51 -17.55 -14.28
N ASN A 71 3.64 -18.46 -14.73
CA ASN A 71 2.67 -18.23 -15.80
C ASN A 71 1.24 -17.99 -15.28
N THR A 72 1.04 -17.98 -13.96
CA THR A 72 -0.27 -17.79 -13.30
C THR A 72 -0.58 -16.31 -13.07
N SER A 73 -1.86 -15.92 -13.12
CA SER A 73 -2.35 -14.60 -12.67
C SER A 73 -3.12 -14.74 -11.35
N PRO A 74 -2.49 -14.43 -10.19
CA PRO A 74 -3.16 -14.46 -8.88
C PRO A 74 -4.38 -13.53 -8.78
N ASN A 75 -4.40 -12.47 -9.59
CA ASN A 75 -5.46 -11.46 -9.57
C ASN A 75 -6.76 -11.94 -10.24
N ALA A 76 -6.69 -13.05 -10.99
CA ALA A 76 -7.86 -13.66 -11.63
C ALA A 76 -8.70 -14.53 -10.68
N LEU A 77 -8.22 -14.82 -9.46
CA LEU A 77 -8.93 -15.63 -8.48
C LEU A 77 -10.10 -14.84 -7.85
N HIS A 78 -11.20 -15.54 -7.55
CA HIS A 78 -12.36 -14.92 -6.91
C HIS A 78 -12.06 -14.34 -5.52
N ASN A 79 -11.07 -14.90 -4.81
CA ASN A 79 -10.64 -14.56 -3.44
C ASN A 79 -9.31 -13.79 -3.38
N SER A 80 -8.89 -13.15 -4.49
CA SER A 80 -7.73 -12.28 -4.54
C SER A 80 -7.95 -10.99 -3.73
N ASN A 81 -6.91 -10.53 -3.01
CA ASN A 81 -6.95 -9.25 -2.28
C ASN A 81 -7.18 -8.03 -3.18
N HIS A 82 -6.78 -8.10 -4.45
CA HIS A 82 -7.04 -7.08 -5.47
C HIS A 82 -8.53 -6.82 -5.71
N ARG A 83 -9.37 -7.74 -5.26
CA ARG A 83 -10.83 -7.68 -5.40
C ARG A 83 -11.50 -7.43 -4.06
N PHE A 84 -10.78 -6.88 -3.07
CA PHE A 84 -11.34 -6.52 -1.78
C PHE A 84 -12.65 -5.71 -1.93
N ASP A 85 -13.66 -6.06 -1.11
CA ASP A 85 -15.08 -5.75 -1.33
C ASP A 85 -15.61 -6.23 -2.70
N PRO A 86 -15.56 -7.56 -2.98
CA PRO A 86 -15.94 -8.08 -4.27
C PRO A 86 -17.44 -7.84 -4.52
N ARG A 87 -17.79 -7.54 -5.78
CA ARG A 87 -19.19 -7.38 -6.18
C ARG A 87 -19.91 -8.72 -6.00
N LYS A 88 -20.78 -8.84 -5.01
CA LYS A 88 -21.64 -10.00 -4.73
C LYS A 88 -23.11 -9.60 -4.67
N CYS A 89 -24.01 -10.57 -4.74
CA CYS A 89 -25.42 -10.34 -4.50
C CYS A 89 -25.62 -9.98 -3.01
N ASP A 90 -26.49 -9.02 -2.74
CA ASP A 90 -26.87 -8.74 -1.35
C ASP A 90 -27.68 -9.92 -0.81
N GLU A 91 -27.56 -10.16 0.49
CA GLU A 91 -28.32 -11.21 1.18
C GLU A 91 -29.81 -11.09 0.88
N GLU A 92 -30.44 -12.22 0.58
CA GLU A 92 -31.86 -12.37 0.21
C GLU A 92 -32.30 -11.75 -1.14
N THR A 93 -31.35 -11.38 -2.01
CA THR A 93 -31.65 -10.93 -3.39
C THR A 93 -31.32 -12.02 -4.40
N ARG A 94 -32.04 -12.07 -5.54
CA ARG A 94 -31.82 -13.04 -6.64
C ARG A 94 -31.85 -14.52 -6.21
N ILE A 95 -32.55 -14.83 -5.13
CA ILE A 95 -32.60 -16.18 -4.52
C ILE A 95 -33.04 -17.22 -5.56
N ASP A 96 -34.03 -16.91 -6.40
CA ASP A 96 -34.55 -17.86 -7.39
C ASP A 96 -33.50 -18.23 -8.45
N VAL A 97 -32.74 -17.24 -8.94
CA VAL A 97 -31.68 -17.47 -9.93
C VAL A 97 -30.49 -18.19 -9.31
N ILE A 98 -30.14 -17.84 -8.06
CA ILE A 98 -29.10 -18.56 -7.31
C ILE A 98 -29.52 -20.01 -7.10
N GLY A 99 -30.78 -20.25 -6.71
CA GLY A 99 -31.37 -21.58 -6.54
C GLY A 99 -31.32 -22.40 -7.82
N GLU A 100 -31.77 -21.84 -8.95
CA GLU A 100 -31.72 -22.51 -10.26
C GLU A 100 -30.30 -22.94 -10.66
N ILE A 101 -29.31 -22.08 -10.41
CA ILE A 101 -27.90 -22.40 -10.71
C ILE A 101 -27.38 -23.49 -9.78
N MET A 102 -27.72 -23.43 -8.50
CA MET A 102 -27.32 -24.45 -7.52
C MET A 102 -27.98 -25.80 -7.83
N ASP A 103 -29.26 -25.82 -8.18
CA ASP A 103 -29.97 -27.02 -8.63
C ASP A 103 -29.30 -27.64 -9.88
N TRP A 104 -28.87 -26.81 -10.84
CA TRP A 104 -28.10 -27.28 -12.00
C TRP A 104 -26.70 -27.81 -11.66
N ILE A 105 -26.05 -27.24 -10.64
CA ILE A 105 -24.74 -27.73 -10.14
C ILE A 105 -24.89 -29.11 -9.47
N GLU A 106 -25.99 -29.31 -8.75
CA GLU A 106 -26.29 -30.53 -7.98
C GLU A 106 -26.94 -31.64 -8.82
N ASP A 107 -27.56 -31.33 -9.97
CA ASP A 107 -28.09 -32.33 -10.89
C ASP A 107 -26.95 -33.08 -11.59
N HIS A 108 -26.60 -34.27 -11.11
CA HIS A 108 -25.55 -35.10 -11.72
C HIS A 108 -25.98 -35.86 -12.98
N GLU A 109 -27.28 -35.94 -13.26
CA GLU A 109 -27.86 -36.73 -14.36
C GLU A 109 -28.03 -35.90 -15.64
N SER A 110 -28.08 -34.57 -15.52
CA SER A 110 -28.23 -33.68 -16.68
C SER A 110 -27.04 -33.78 -17.65
N PRO A 111 -27.29 -34.02 -18.96
CA PRO A 111 -26.25 -34.07 -19.98
C PRO A 111 -25.63 -32.68 -20.26
N GLN A 112 -26.30 -31.60 -19.87
CA GLN A 112 -25.86 -30.22 -20.10
C GLN A 112 -24.88 -29.78 -19.01
N ARG A 113 -23.61 -30.15 -19.18
CA ARG A 113 -22.50 -29.85 -18.26
C ARG A 113 -21.93 -28.44 -18.38
N LEU A 114 -22.37 -27.66 -19.37
CA LEU A 114 -21.99 -26.26 -19.55
C LEU A 114 -23.21 -25.37 -19.30
N LEU A 115 -23.10 -24.43 -18.36
CA LEU A 115 -24.04 -23.34 -18.17
C LEU A 115 -23.41 -22.07 -18.73
N CYS A 116 -24.08 -21.45 -19.70
CA CYS A 116 -23.72 -20.13 -20.20
C CYS A 116 -24.78 -19.14 -19.75
N MET A 117 -24.39 -18.13 -18.99
CA MET A 117 -25.27 -17.03 -18.63
C MET A 117 -24.93 -15.80 -19.45
N THR A 118 -25.87 -15.38 -20.29
CA THR A 118 -25.76 -14.14 -21.04
C THR A 118 -26.73 -13.09 -20.50
N GLY A 119 -26.37 -11.83 -20.68
CA GLY A 119 -27.25 -10.73 -20.31
C GLY A 119 -26.62 -9.41 -20.69
N ALA A 120 -27.44 -8.36 -20.77
CA ALA A 120 -26.95 -7.00 -20.98
C ALA A 120 -25.88 -6.64 -19.95
N ALA A 121 -25.03 -5.65 -20.26
CA ALA A 121 -24.19 -5.07 -19.22
C ALA A 121 -25.10 -4.68 -18.04
N ARG A 122 -24.66 -4.91 -16.79
CA ARG A 122 -25.38 -4.51 -15.56
C ARG A 122 -26.51 -5.42 -15.10
N SER A 123 -26.71 -6.56 -15.75
CA SER A 123 -27.71 -7.55 -15.32
C SER A 123 -27.35 -8.30 -14.02
N GLY A 124 -26.20 -8.03 -13.41
CA GLY A 124 -25.76 -8.67 -12.16
C GLY A 124 -24.95 -9.97 -12.33
N LYS A 125 -24.58 -10.37 -13.55
CA LYS A 125 -23.83 -11.62 -13.86
C LYS A 125 -22.63 -11.88 -12.95
N SER A 126 -21.66 -10.97 -12.91
CA SER A 126 -20.45 -11.16 -12.10
C SER A 126 -20.74 -11.17 -10.59
N ALA A 127 -21.79 -10.49 -10.14
CA ALA A 127 -22.22 -10.52 -8.74
C ALA A 127 -22.87 -11.86 -8.37
N LEU A 128 -23.69 -12.41 -9.26
CA LEU A 128 -24.24 -13.76 -9.14
C LEU A 128 -23.10 -14.78 -9.12
N GLN A 129 -22.19 -14.72 -10.09
CA GLN A 129 -21.09 -15.69 -10.17
C GLN A 129 -20.12 -15.58 -9.00
N GLN A 130 -19.85 -14.38 -8.48
CA GLN A 130 -19.09 -14.20 -7.24
C GLN A 130 -19.79 -14.89 -6.06
N THR A 131 -21.11 -14.72 -5.94
CA THR A 131 -21.91 -15.34 -4.87
C THR A 131 -21.89 -16.86 -5.00
N ILE A 132 -22.05 -17.40 -6.22
CA ILE A 132 -21.93 -18.83 -6.50
C ILE A 132 -20.52 -19.35 -6.21
N ALA A 133 -19.46 -18.58 -6.52
CA ALA A 133 -18.09 -18.97 -6.17
C ALA A 133 -17.92 -19.11 -4.65
N GLU A 134 -18.43 -18.15 -3.87
CA GLU A 134 -18.38 -18.21 -2.40
C GLU A 134 -19.21 -19.38 -1.84
N LEU A 135 -20.40 -19.65 -2.39
CA LEU A 135 -21.23 -20.80 -1.99
C LEU A 135 -20.57 -22.14 -2.32
N CYS A 136 -20.08 -22.31 -3.56
CA CYS A 136 -19.37 -23.51 -3.99
C CYS A 136 -18.06 -23.72 -3.22
N GLY A 137 -17.36 -22.64 -2.89
CA GLY A 137 -16.16 -22.66 -2.04
C GLY A 137 -16.46 -23.16 -0.63
N ARG A 138 -17.52 -22.63 0.00
CA ARG A 138 -18.00 -23.09 1.32
C ARG A 138 -18.43 -24.56 1.32
N ASN A 139 -19.04 -25.02 0.24
CA ASN A 139 -19.47 -26.41 0.08
C ASN A 139 -18.33 -27.35 -0.34
N GLY A 140 -17.13 -26.84 -0.61
CA GLY A 140 -15.97 -27.63 -1.02
C GLY A 140 -16.05 -28.23 -2.43
N ILE A 141 -16.98 -27.75 -3.27
CA ILE A 141 -17.21 -28.25 -4.64
C ILE A 141 -16.60 -27.36 -5.74
N LEU A 142 -16.11 -26.18 -5.37
CA LEU A 142 -15.43 -25.26 -6.28
C LEU A 142 -14.04 -25.81 -6.66
N ALA A 143 -13.90 -26.25 -7.90
CA ALA A 143 -12.62 -26.71 -8.42
C ALA A 143 -11.69 -25.53 -8.72
N LEU A 144 -12.24 -24.47 -9.31
CA LEU A 144 -11.50 -23.29 -9.72
C LEU A 144 -12.40 -22.10 -10.07
N SER A 145 -11.79 -20.92 -10.07
CA SER A 145 -12.37 -19.68 -10.59
C SER A 145 -11.38 -18.92 -11.45
N TYR A 146 -11.83 -18.33 -12.55
CA TYR A 146 -11.05 -17.39 -13.33
C TYR A 146 -11.92 -16.22 -13.77
N ILE A 147 -11.45 -15.00 -13.53
CA ILE A 147 -12.20 -13.78 -13.80
C ILE A 147 -11.44 -12.95 -14.79
N PHE A 148 -12.00 -12.77 -15.98
CA PHE A 148 -11.44 -11.87 -16.97
C PHE A 148 -11.65 -10.42 -16.52
N SER A 149 -10.70 -9.57 -16.90
CA SER A 149 -10.82 -8.13 -16.68
C SER A 149 -10.18 -7.42 -17.85
N ALA A 150 -10.97 -6.74 -18.68
CA ALA A 150 -10.47 -6.01 -19.86
C ALA A 150 -9.41 -4.97 -19.48
N LEU A 151 -9.49 -4.51 -18.24
CA LEU A 151 -8.65 -3.50 -17.62
C LEU A 151 -7.31 -4.00 -17.08
N ASP A 152 -7.09 -5.31 -17.05
CA ASP A 152 -5.92 -5.94 -16.44
C ASP A 152 -5.18 -6.81 -17.48
N PRO A 153 -3.99 -6.39 -17.95
CA PRO A 153 -3.25 -7.10 -18.99
C PRO A 153 -2.80 -8.51 -18.59
N THR A 154 -2.80 -8.83 -17.29
CA THR A 154 -2.44 -10.17 -16.81
C THR A 154 -3.58 -11.19 -16.97
N ARG A 155 -4.83 -10.73 -17.16
CA ARG A 155 -6.03 -11.58 -17.20
C ARG A 155 -7.08 -11.15 -18.23
N ASN A 156 -6.72 -10.35 -19.23
CA ASN A 156 -7.58 -9.96 -20.36
C ASN A 156 -7.37 -10.82 -21.62
N ASN A 157 -6.64 -11.92 -21.51
CA ASN A 157 -6.34 -12.83 -22.61
C ASN A 157 -6.20 -14.27 -22.09
N LEU A 158 -6.11 -15.23 -23.01
CA LEU A 158 -6.10 -16.65 -22.67
C LEU A 158 -4.76 -17.17 -22.11
N LYS A 159 -3.66 -16.42 -22.19
CA LYS A 159 -2.32 -16.94 -21.83
C LYS A 159 -2.21 -17.40 -20.39
N ALA A 160 -2.82 -16.66 -19.46
CA ALA A 160 -2.78 -16.97 -18.04
C ALA A 160 -3.91 -17.93 -17.60
N LEU A 161 -4.90 -18.22 -18.45
CA LEU A 161 -6.10 -18.99 -18.08
C LEU A 161 -5.75 -20.40 -17.61
N VAL A 162 -5.16 -21.22 -18.49
CA VAL A 162 -4.82 -22.61 -18.17
C VAL A 162 -3.75 -22.75 -17.08
N PRO A 163 -2.65 -21.98 -17.07
CA PRO A 163 -1.70 -22.01 -15.95
C PRO A 163 -2.37 -21.72 -14.60
N THR A 164 -3.25 -20.71 -14.55
CA THR A 164 -3.95 -20.31 -13.31
C THR A 164 -4.94 -21.37 -12.85
N ILE A 165 -5.63 -22.01 -13.79
CA ILE A 165 -6.50 -23.16 -13.53
C ILE A 165 -5.68 -24.35 -13.01
N ALA A 166 -4.60 -24.72 -13.68
CA ALA A 166 -3.75 -25.83 -13.30
C ALA A 166 -3.13 -25.60 -11.91
N PHE A 167 -2.73 -24.36 -11.62
CA PHE A 167 -2.25 -23.96 -10.30
C PHE A 167 -3.32 -24.15 -9.22
N GLN A 168 -4.56 -23.68 -9.46
CA GLN A 168 -5.67 -23.87 -8.52
C GLN A 168 -5.97 -25.36 -8.29
N LEU A 169 -6.07 -26.15 -9.36
CA LEU A 169 -6.34 -27.59 -9.28
C LEU A 169 -5.26 -28.36 -8.51
N GLY A 170 -3.98 -28.06 -8.77
CA GLY A 170 -2.88 -28.70 -8.04
C GLY A 170 -2.78 -28.23 -6.59
N THR A 171 -3.16 -26.98 -6.30
CA THR A 171 -3.22 -26.47 -4.92
C THR A 171 -4.35 -27.13 -4.13
N ALA A 172 -5.52 -27.32 -4.75
CA ALA A 172 -6.66 -27.99 -4.14
C ALA A 172 -6.45 -29.50 -3.97
N HIS A 173 -5.73 -30.16 -4.90
CA HIS A 173 -5.51 -31.61 -4.87
C HIS A 173 -4.04 -32.00 -5.07
N PRO A 174 -3.36 -32.44 -3.99
CA PRO A 174 -1.96 -32.89 -4.07
C PRO A 174 -1.65 -33.94 -5.14
N PRO A 175 -2.52 -34.94 -5.43
CA PRO A 175 -2.26 -35.88 -6.51
C PRO A 175 -2.26 -35.24 -7.91
N LEU A 176 -3.06 -34.19 -8.12
CA LEU A 176 -3.04 -33.41 -9.37
C LEU A 176 -1.77 -32.59 -9.47
N LYS A 177 -1.30 -32.01 -8.36
CA LYS A 177 -0.05 -31.23 -8.30
C LYS A 177 1.13 -32.01 -8.86
N GLU A 178 1.31 -33.26 -8.44
CA GLU A 178 2.41 -34.10 -8.93
C GLU A 178 2.24 -34.47 -10.41
N HIS A 179 1.00 -34.69 -10.87
CA HIS A 179 0.74 -34.97 -12.28
C HIS A 179 1.02 -33.74 -13.17
N ILE A 180 0.54 -32.56 -12.77
CA ILE A 180 0.77 -31.29 -13.46
C ILE A 180 2.28 -30.97 -13.49
N LYS A 181 2.95 -31.13 -12.36
CA LYS A 181 4.41 -30.97 -12.26
C LYS A 181 5.14 -31.90 -13.20
N ALA A 182 4.73 -33.17 -13.31
CA ALA A 182 5.30 -34.13 -14.25
C ALA A 182 5.04 -33.73 -15.71
N SER A 183 3.83 -33.29 -16.05
CA SER A 183 3.47 -32.82 -17.40
C SER A 183 4.33 -31.63 -17.83
N VAL A 184 4.53 -30.65 -16.94
CA VAL A 184 5.34 -29.46 -17.24
C VAL A 184 6.83 -29.82 -17.32
N SER A 185 7.31 -30.70 -16.45
CA SER A 185 8.72 -31.16 -16.48
C SER A 185 9.04 -32.02 -17.70
N ALA A 186 8.02 -32.60 -18.36
CA ALA A 186 8.18 -33.35 -19.60
C ALA A 186 8.11 -32.46 -20.85
N ASP A 187 7.62 -31.22 -20.71
CA ASP A 187 7.37 -30.29 -21.81
C ASP A 187 7.55 -28.84 -21.36
N ASP A 188 8.81 -28.39 -21.30
CA ASP A 188 9.18 -27.04 -20.83
C ASP A 188 8.54 -25.90 -21.65
N GLY A 189 8.06 -26.20 -22.87
CA GLY A 189 7.36 -25.27 -23.75
C GLY A 189 5.84 -25.29 -23.64
N ILE A 190 5.24 -26.04 -22.70
CA ILE A 190 3.79 -26.28 -22.65
C ILE A 190 2.95 -25.00 -22.69
N PHE A 191 3.37 -23.94 -21.99
CA PHE A 191 2.65 -22.65 -21.93
C PHE A 191 2.73 -21.82 -23.22
N SER A 192 3.59 -22.22 -24.17
CA SER A 192 3.65 -21.64 -25.51
C SER A 192 2.79 -22.38 -26.55
N LYS A 193 2.20 -23.53 -26.17
CA LYS A 193 1.35 -24.34 -27.06
C LYS A 193 -0.09 -23.82 -27.11
N SER A 194 -0.89 -24.35 -28.04
CA SER A 194 -2.30 -23.97 -28.19
C SER A 194 -3.11 -24.27 -26.93
N LEU A 195 -4.22 -23.54 -26.76
CA LEU A 195 -5.09 -23.67 -25.59
C LEU A 195 -5.54 -25.12 -25.36
N ARG A 196 -5.94 -25.81 -26.44
CA ARG A 196 -6.34 -27.22 -26.42
C ARG A 196 -5.27 -28.15 -25.83
N VAL A 197 -4.01 -27.97 -26.25
CA VAL A 197 -2.89 -28.80 -25.76
C VAL A 197 -2.64 -28.54 -24.27
N GLN A 198 -2.69 -27.28 -23.86
CA GLN A 198 -2.55 -26.93 -22.45
C GLN A 198 -3.69 -27.51 -21.60
N MET A 199 -4.95 -27.37 -22.04
CA MET A 199 -6.12 -27.91 -21.35
C MET A 199 -6.06 -29.44 -21.22
N ASP A 200 -5.71 -30.13 -22.31
CA ASP A 200 -5.59 -31.60 -22.28
C ASP A 200 -4.50 -32.04 -21.28
N ALA A 201 -3.30 -31.46 -21.38
CA ALA A 201 -2.14 -31.87 -20.59
C ALA A 201 -2.20 -31.47 -19.10
N LEU A 202 -2.80 -30.32 -18.80
CA LEU A 202 -2.76 -29.70 -17.45
C LEU A 202 -4.10 -29.70 -16.72
N ILE A 203 -5.21 -30.08 -17.39
CA ILE A 203 -6.54 -30.18 -16.78
C ILE A 203 -7.14 -31.57 -17.00
N VAL A 204 -7.40 -31.93 -18.26
CA VAL A 204 -8.18 -33.14 -18.61
C VAL A 204 -7.48 -34.42 -18.17
N ARG A 205 -6.23 -34.64 -18.63
CA ARG A 205 -5.47 -35.84 -18.26
C ARG A 205 -5.25 -35.96 -16.74
N PRO A 206 -4.86 -34.89 -16.01
CA PRO A 206 -4.82 -34.94 -14.55
C PRO A 206 -6.15 -35.39 -13.91
N LEU A 207 -7.29 -34.81 -14.33
CA LEU A 207 -8.60 -35.15 -13.78
C LEU A 207 -9.06 -36.58 -14.12
N ILE A 208 -8.83 -37.06 -15.35
CA ILE A 208 -9.10 -38.46 -15.73
C ILE A 208 -8.28 -39.41 -14.87
N ASN A 209 -7.01 -39.07 -14.60
CA ASN A 209 -6.15 -39.86 -13.74
C ASN A 209 -6.64 -39.89 -12.28
N LEU A 210 -7.21 -38.80 -11.77
CA LEU A 210 -7.89 -38.82 -10.47
C LEU A 210 -9.12 -39.73 -10.46
N GLN A 211 -9.99 -39.61 -11.47
CA GLN A 211 -11.21 -40.41 -11.56
C GLN A 211 -10.90 -41.91 -11.62
N ARG A 212 -9.85 -42.31 -12.36
CA ARG A 212 -9.35 -43.70 -12.39
C ARG A 212 -8.86 -44.21 -11.03
N ARG A 213 -8.49 -43.32 -10.12
CA ARG A 213 -8.06 -43.66 -8.75
C ARG A 213 -9.23 -43.71 -7.77
N GLY A 214 -10.46 -43.50 -8.22
CA GLY A 214 -11.67 -43.52 -7.40
C GLY A 214 -11.77 -42.33 -6.43
N ILE A 215 -11.07 -41.23 -6.71
CA ILE A 215 -11.15 -39.99 -5.94
C ILE A 215 -12.13 -39.09 -6.66
N GLU A 216 -13.22 -38.68 -6.01
CA GLU A 216 -14.17 -37.69 -6.53
C GLU A 216 -13.55 -36.28 -6.42
N PRO A 217 -13.22 -35.62 -7.54
CA PRO A 217 -12.72 -34.25 -7.50
C PRO A 217 -13.87 -33.25 -7.38
N PRO A 218 -13.64 -32.05 -6.80
CA PRO A 218 -14.53 -30.92 -7.02
C PRO A 218 -14.61 -30.67 -8.52
N TYR A 219 -15.81 -30.38 -9.00
CA TYR A 219 -16.10 -30.42 -10.42
C TYR A 219 -16.73 -29.12 -10.93
N VAL A 220 -16.84 -28.06 -10.12
CA VAL A 220 -17.36 -26.76 -10.55
C VAL A 220 -16.24 -25.84 -11.03
N MET A 221 -16.30 -25.42 -12.29
CA MET A 221 -15.38 -24.49 -12.94
C MET A 221 -16.11 -23.19 -13.30
N LEU A 222 -15.66 -22.08 -12.72
CA LEU A 222 -16.29 -20.76 -12.91
C LEU A 222 -15.39 -19.85 -13.79
N ILE A 223 -15.92 -19.35 -14.91
CA ILE A 223 -15.25 -18.36 -15.77
C ILE A 223 -16.11 -17.10 -15.88
N ASP A 224 -15.69 -15.99 -15.27
CA ASP A 224 -16.45 -14.72 -15.22
C ASP A 224 -15.97 -13.78 -16.33
N GLY A 225 -16.93 -13.15 -17.01
CA GLY A 225 -16.69 -12.04 -17.93
C GLY A 225 -15.93 -12.42 -19.20
N LEU A 226 -16.29 -13.51 -19.89
CA LEU A 226 -15.61 -13.89 -21.14
C LEU A 226 -15.62 -12.77 -22.21
N ASP A 227 -16.62 -11.89 -22.19
CA ASP A 227 -16.70 -10.68 -23.02
C ASP A 227 -15.56 -9.68 -22.75
N GLU A 228 -14.86 -9.80 -21.62
CA GLU A 228 -13.71 -8.97 -21.26
C GLU A 228 -12.37 -9.52 -21.79
N CYS A 229 -12.38 -10.66 -22.48
CA CYS A 229 -11.22 -11.19 -23.19
C CYS A 229 -10.97 -10.44 -24.50
N ILE A 230 -9.71 -10.13 -24.81
CA ILE A 230 -9.32 -9.39 -26.02
C ILE A 230 -9.58 -10.24 -27.27
N GLY A 231 -10.59 -9.84 -28.04
CA GLY A 231 -10.84 -10.35 -29.39
C GLY A 231 -11.82 -11.53 -29.41
N GLU A 232 -12.82 -11.44 -30.29
CA GLU A 232 -13.84 -12.48 -30.49
C GLU A 232 -13.22 -13.83 -30.92
N ASP A 233 -12.08 -13.81 -31.60
CA ASP A 233 -11.34 -15.04 -31.98
C ASP A 233 -10.87 -15.83 -30.75
N GLN A 234 -10.41 -15.15 -29.69
CA GLN A 234 -10.02 -15.81 -28.44
C GLN A 234 -11.24 -16.34 -27.68
N GLN A 235 -12.36 -15.62 -27.72
CA GLN A 235 -13.62 -16.12 -27.13
C GLN A 235 -14.07 -17.40 -27.84
N ALA A 236 -14.03 -17.41 -29.18
CA ALA A 236 -14.35 -18.59 -29.98
C ALA A 236 -13.36 -19.74 -29.75
N GLU A 237 -12.05 -19.45 -29.63
CA GLU A 237 -11.02 -20.44 -29.29
C GLU A 237 -11.31 -21.11 -27.93
N LEU A 238 -11.69 -20.33 -26.92
CA LEU A 238 -12.03 -20.87 -25.60
C LEU A 238 -13.27 -21.76 -25.65
N LEU A 239 -14.35 -21.30 -26.30
CA LEU A 239 -15.60 -22.08 -26.40
C LEU A 239 -15.37 -23.41 -27.14
N ALA A 240 -14.62 -23.39 -28.24
CA ALA A 240 -14.26 -24.60 -28.97
C ALA A 240 -13.37 -25.53 -28.13
N ALA A 241 -12.40 -25.00 -27.38
CA ALA A 241 -11.56 -25.80 -26.50
C ALA A 241 -12.35 -26.40 -25.32
N VAL A 242 -13.32 -25.69 -24.76
CA VAL A 242 -14.23 -26.20 -23.72
C VAL A 242 -15.07 -27.35 -24.26
N GLU A 243 -15.66 -27.21 -25.45
CA GLU A 243 -16.44 -28.27 -26.08
C GLU A 243 -15.59 -29.53 -26.33
N GLU A 244 -14.47 -29.36 -27.03
CA GLU A 244 -13.64 -30.49 -27.46
C GLU A 244 -12.89 -31.16 -26.32
N CYS A 245 -12.27 -30.37 -25.42
CA CYS A 245 -11.39 -30.90 -24.38
C CYS A 245 -12.15 -31.25 -23.11
N LEU A 246 -13.03 -30.36 -22.63
CA LEU A 246 -13.67 -30.56 -21.32
C LEU A 246 -14.96 -31.37 -21.46
N LEU A 247 -15.88 -30.96 -22.35
CA LEU A 247 -17.13 -31.71 -22.56
C LEU A 247 -16.85 -33.05 -23.26
N GLY A 248 -15.96 -33.09 -24.25
CA GLY A 248 -15.57 -34.32 -24.95
C GLY A 248 -14.86 -35.38 -24.11
N SER A 249 -14.31 -35.02 -22.93
CA SER A 249 -13.51 -35.93 -22.10
C SER A 249 -14.30 -36.95 -21.27
N GLY A 250 -15.62 -36.77 -21.13
CA GLY A 250 -16.47 -37.57 -20.24
C GLY A 250 -16.26 -37.32 -18.73
N LEU A 251 -15.51 -36.27 -18.35
CA LEU A 251 -15.36 -35.85 -16.95
C LEU A 251 -16.67 -35.25 -16.41
N PRO A 252 -17.04 -35.45 -15.13
CA PRO A 252 -18.24 -34.87 -14.52
C PRO A 252 -18.11 -33.36 -14.21
N LEU A 253 -17.29 -32.61 -14.98
CA LEU A 253 -17.02 -31.19 -14.76
C LEU A 253 -18.23 -30.32 -15.16
N ARG A 254 -18.77 -29.55 -14.21
CA ARG A 254 -19.78 -28.49 -14.40
C ARG A 254 -19.06 -27.17 -14.67
N ILE A 255 -19.30 -26.59 -15.85
CA ILE A 255 -18.62 -25.36 -16.28
C ILE A 255 -19.65 -24.25 -16.34
N PHE A 256 -19.43 -23.18 -15.60
CA PHE A 256 -20.29 -21.99 -15.61
C PHE A 256 -19.51 -20.80 -16.17
N ILE A 257 -19.96 -20.31 -17.33
CA ILE A 257 -19.41 -19.15 -18.02
C ILE A 257 -20.42 -18.01 -18.01
N THR A 258 -20.00 -16.81 -17.58
CA THR A 258 -20.77 -15.59 -17.82
C THR A 258 -20.16 -14.76 -18.94
N SER A 259 -21.02 -14.18 -19.77
CA SER A 259 -20.58 -13.30 -20.86
C SER A 259 -21.68 -12.32 -21.28
N ARG A 260 -21.33 -11.32 -22.09
CA ARG A 260 -22.32 -10.60 -22.91
C ARG A 260 -22.67 -11.42 -24.14
N PRO A 261 -23.85 -11.21 -24.74
CA PRO A 261 -24.21 -11.87 -25.99
C PRO A 261 -23.47 -11.18 -27.16
N GLU A 262 -22.14 -11.28 -27.23
CA GLU A 262 -21.30 -10.83 -28.35
C GLU A 262 -21.37 -11.82 -29.53
N SER A 263 -20.84 -11.46 -30.70
CA SER A 263 -21.06 -12.22 -31.94
C SER A 263 -20.58 -13.67 -31.83
N ALA A 264 -19.38 -13.89 -31.26
CA ALA A 264 -18.84 -15.23 -31.02
C ALA A 264 -19.74 -16.07 -30.08
N ILE A 265 -20.21 -15.47 -28.99
CA ILE A 265 -21.09 -16.14 -28.01
C ILE A 265 -22.45 -16.48 -28.63
N ARG A 266 -23.05 -15.53 -29.36
CA ARG A 266 -24.32 -15.75 -30.07
C ARG A 266 -24.19 -16.80 -31.16
N SER A 267 -23.08 -16.81 -31.89
CA SER A 267 -22.84 -17.79 -32.96
C SER A 267 -22.62 -19.20 -32.41
N ALA A 268 -22.02 -19.32 -31.22
CA ALA A 268 -21.82 -20.61 -30.56
C ALA A 268 -23.11 -21.16 -29.93
N LEU A 269 -23.89 -20.32 -29.25
CA LEU A 269 -25.09 -20.72 -28.50
C LEU A 269 -26.39 -20.67 -29.32
N GLY A 270 -26.43 -19.89 -30.40
CA GLY A 270 -27.61 -19.68 -31.23
C GLY A 270 -27.93 -20.86 -32.14
N PRO A 271 -29.11 -20.87 -32.80
CA PRO A 271 -29.54 -21.98 -33.65
C PRO A 271 -28.50 -22.34 -34.73
N GLY A 272 -28.01 -23.58 -34.69
CA GLY A 272 -26.96 -24.08 -35.60
C GLY A 272 -25.52 -23.86 -35.13
N GLY A 273 -25.32 -23.26 -33.96
CA GLY A 273 -24.02 -23.17 -33.30
C GLY A 273 -23.57 -24.49 -32.66
N HIS A 274 -22.27 -24.64 -32.42
CA HIS A 274 -21.68 -25.88 -31.89
C HIS A 274 -22.07 -26.16 -30.43
N LEU A 275 -22.40 -25.13 -29.64
CA LEU A 275 -22.88 -25.28 -28.26
C LEU A 275 -24.42 -25.30 -28.15
N HIS A 276 -25.13 -25.14 -29.27
CA HIS A 276 -26.59 -25.10 -29.26
C HIS A 276 -27.19 -26.45 -28.85
N GLY A 277 -27.94 -26.46 -27.75
CA GLY A 277 -28.53 -27.68 -27.16
C GLY A 277 -27.57 -28.45 -26.24
N VAL A 278 -26.26 -28.17 -26.30
CA VAL A 278 -25.25 -28.73 -25.38
C VAL A 278 -25.14 -27.89 -24.12
N ALA A 279 -25.21 -26.56 -24.24
CA ALA A 279 -25.17 -25.64 -23.11
C ALA A 279 -26.58 -25.37 -22.54
N TYR A 280 -26.69 -25.33 -21.21
CA TYR A 280 -27.83 -24.71 -20.52
C TYR A 280 -27.66 -23.19 -20.57
N HIS A 281 -28.52 -22.52 -21.34
CA HIS A 281 -28.39 -21.09 -21.60
C HIS A 281 -29.40 -20.30 -20.76
N ILE A 282 -28.89 -19.56 -19.75
CA ILE A 282 -29.69 -18.59 -18.99
C ILE A 282 -29.49 -17.22 -19.62
N GLN A 283 -30.59 -16.61 -20.09
CA GLN A 283 -30.57 -15.21 -20.51
C GLN A 283 -31.17 -14.34 -19.40
N LEU A 284 -30.33 -13.59 -18.71
CA LEU A 284 -30.79 -12.57 -17.78
C LEU A 284 -31.43 -11.42 -18.58
N SER A 285 -32.76 -11.38 -18.60
CA SER A 285 -33.53 -10.30 -19.20
C SER A 285 -33.45 -9.02 -18.35
N GLU A 286 -33.64 -7.87 -19.01
CA GLU A 286 -33.83 -6.59 -18.31
C GLU A 286 -35.22 -6.48 -17.63
N GLU A 287 -36.12 -7.44 -17.91
CA GLU A 287 -37.52 -7.47 -17.47
C GLU A 287 -37.75 -8.28 -16.19
N HIS A 288 -36.71 -8.81 -15.53
CA HIS A 288 -36.88 -9.42 -14.21
C HIS A 288 -37.34 -8.36 -13.20
N ASP A 289 -38.50 -8.57 -12.58
CA ASP A 289 -39.08 -7.67 -11.59
C ASP A 289 -38.23 -7.61 -10.31
N ALA A 290 -37.20 -6.77 -10.32
CA ALA A 290 -36.29 -6.57 -9.20
C ALA A 290 -36.92 -5.73 -8.06
N THR A 291 -38.20 -5.38 -8.14
CA THR A 291 -38.89 -4.48 -7.20
C THR A 291 -38.79 -4.99 -5.76
N GLU A 292 -39.05 -6.27 -5.52
CA GLU A 292 -38.98 -6.85 -4.18
C GLU A 292 -37.53 -6.94 -3.66
N ASP A 293 -36.58 -7.31 -4.52
CA ASP A 293 -35.14 -7.32 -4.18
C ASP A 293 -34.63 -5.91 -3.81
N ILE A 294 -35.03 -4.88 -4.57
CA ILE A 294 -34.67 -3.48 -4.30
C ILE A 294 -35.29 -3.02 -2.97
N ARG A 295 -36.55 -3.38 -2.70
CA ARG A 295 -37.26 -3.05 -1.45
C ARG A 295 -36.53 -3.62 -0.24
N ARG A 296 -36.16 -4.91 -0.28
CA ARG A 296 -35.39 -5.56 0.79
C ARG A 296 -34.02 -4.92 1.01
N TYR A 297 -33.29 -4.68 -0.09
CA TYR A 297 -32.00 -4.01 -0.06
C TYR A 297 -32.07 -2.63 0.61
N LEU A 298 -33.04 -1.79 0.21
CA LEU A 298 -33.20 -0.44 0.75
C LEU A 298 -33.59 -0.44 2.23
N ARG A 299 -34.51 -1.31 2.66
CA ARG A 299 -34.90 -1.41 4.08
C ARG A 299 -33.71 -1.72 4.97
N ARG A 300 -32.89 -2.71 4.58
CA ARG A 300 -31.70 -3.09 5.33
C ARG A 300 -30.69 -1.94 5.35
N LYS A 301 -30.33 -1.39 4.19
CA LYS A 301 -29.34 -0.30 4.10
C LYS A 301 -29.78 0.96 4.83
N PHE A 302 -31.08 1.29 4.78
CA PHE A 302 -31.59 2.46 5.49
C PHE A 302 -31.63 2.23 7.00
N SER A 303 -31.90 1.00 7.43
CA SER A 303 -31.78 0.63 8.85
C SER A 303 -30.33 0.75 9.35
N GLU A 304 -29.35 0.28 8.57
CA GLU A 304 -27.91 0.46 8.86
C GLU A 304 -27.52 1.94 9.00
N ILE A 305 -28.02 2.79 8.10
CA ILE A 305 -27.78 4.25 8.16
C ILE A 305 -28.49 4.89 9.36
N GLY A 306 -29.70 4.42 9.70
CA GLY A 306 -30.48 4.87 10.86
C GLY A 306 -29.76 4.62 12.18
N LEU A 307 -29.17 3.43 12.31
CA LEU A 307 -28.30 3.09 13.45
C LEU A 307 -27.11 4.04 13.54
N ARG A 308 -26.46 4.34 12.41
CA ARG A 308 -25.31 5.26 12.37
C ARG A 308 -25.65 6.69 12.81
N ILE A 309 -26.84 7.19 12.48
CA ILE A 309 -27.26 8.55 12.84
C ILE A 309 -28.04 8.61 14.17
N GLY A 310 -28.32 7.46 14.79
CA GLY A 310 -29.08 7.37 16.03
C GLY A 310 -30.59 7.68 15.87
N ASP A 311 -31.13 7.57 14.66
CA ASP A 311 -32.54 7.81 14.36
C ASP A 311 -33.10 6.65 13.53
N PRO A 312 -33.81 5.68 14.14
CA PRO A 312 -34.43 4.58 13.42
C PRO A 312 -35.61 4.99 12.54
N ARG A 313 -36.16 6.21 12.71
CA ARG A 313 -37.37 6.70 12.02
C ARG A 313 -37.06 7.73 10.93
N TRP A 314 -35.79 7.83 10.53
CA TRP A 314 -35.33 8.83 9.57
C TRP A 314 -35.83 8.61 8.13
N PHE A 315 -36.43 7.46 7.85
CA PHE A 315 -37.08 7.12 6.58
C PHE A 315 -38.47 6.52 6.84
N THR A 316 -39.32 6.56 5.81
CA THR A 316 -40.64 5.96 5.77
C THR A 316 -40.72 4.90 4.67
N GLU A 317 -41.74 4.04 4.72
CA GLU A 317 -42.00 3.10 3.63
C GLU A 317 -42.34 3.81 2.32
N GLU A 318 -42.94 5.00 2.37
CA GLU A 318 -43.19 5.82 1.18
C GLU A 318 -41.88 6.28 0.52
N ASP A 319 -40.85 6.58 1.31
CA ASP A 319 -39.51 6.93 0.80
C ASP A 319 -38.87 5.74 0.06
N ILE A 320 -39.06 4.53 0.58
CA ILE A 320 -38.59 3.29 -0.06
C ILE A 320 -39.33 3.05 -1.37
N GLU A 321 -40.66 3.10 -1.36
CA GLU A 321 -41.48 2.86 -2.56
C GLU A 321 -41.17 3.88 -3.67
N THR A 322 -40.84 5.12 -3.31
CA THR A 322 -40.41 6.15 -4.27
C THR A 322 -39.12 5.76 -4.99
N ILE A 323 -38.15 5.16 -4.29
CA ILE A 323 -36.89 4.70 -4.88
C ILE A 323 -37.08 3.37 -5.63
N VAL A 324 -37.93 2.49 -5.11
CA VAL A 324 -38.31 1.21 -5.73
C VAL A 324 -39.01 1.44 -7.07
N ALA A 325 -39.82 2.49 -7.20
CA ALA A 325 -40.50 2.86 -8.44
C ALA A 325 -39.53 3.15 -9.61
N ALA A 326 -38.25 3.43 -9.34
CA ALA A 326 -37.22 3.52 -10.36
C ALA A 326 -36.80 2.14 -10.94
N GLY A 327 -37.19 1.02 -10.32
CA GLY A 327 -37.07 -0.33 -10.87
C GLY A 327 -35.65 -0.83 -11.18
N GLN A 328 -34.60 -0.12 -10.75
CA GLN A 328 -33.20 -0.45 -11.10
C GLN A 328 -32.31 -0.50 -9.85
N PHE A 329 -31.69 -1.66 -9.59
CA PHE A 329 -30.85 -1.88 -8.40
C PHE A 329 -29.62 -0.95 -8.33
N VAL A 330 -29.11 -0.55 -9.49
CA VAL A 330 -28.01 0.41 -9.63
C VAL A 330 -28.41 1.78 -9.09
N TYR A 331 -29.68 2.16 -9.26
CA TYR A 331 -30.22 3.40 -8.71
C TYR A 331 -30.22 3.33 -7.19
N ALA A 332 -30.81 2.28 -6.63
CA ALA A 332 -30.87 2.05 -5.18
C ALA A 332 -29.48 2.03 -4.51
N THR A 333 -28.53 1.30 -5.09
CA THR A 333 -27.14 1.24 -4.58
C THR A 333 -26.42 2.59 -4.66
N THR A 334 -26.61 3.34 -5.75
CA THR A 334 -26.02 4.68 -5.92
C THR A 334 -26.62 5.68 -4.92
N VAL A 335 -27.94 5.64 -4.69
CA VAL A 335 -28.61 6.44 -3.66
C VAL A 335 -28.03 6.13 -2.29
N CYS A 336 -27.90 4.85 -1.92
CA CYS A 336 -27.31 4.45 -0.64
C CYS A 336 -25.88 4.97 -0.48
N ARG A 337 -25.03 4.89 -1.51
CA ARG A 337 -23.67 5.47 -1.46
C ARG A 337 -23.70 6.99 -1.33
N TYR A 338 -24.61 7.66 -2.04
CA TYR A 338 -24.74 9.12 -2.01
C TYR A 338 -25.16 9.64 -0.63
N ILE A 339 -26.14 9.01 0.02
CA ILE A 339 -26.63 9.41 1.35
C ILE A 339 -25.68 8.96 2.47
N SER A 340 -24.84 7.95 2.23
CA SER A 340 -23.92 7.40 3.23
C SER A 340 -22.64 8.23 3.46
N LYS A 341 -22.44 9.39 2.83
CA LYS A 341 -21.21 10.20 3.04
C LYS A 341 -21.15 10.81 4.47
N VAL A 342 -20.03 10.60 5.16
CA VAL A 342 -19.79 10.94 6.60
C VAL A 342 -19.92 12.44 6.93
N ARG A 343 -19.70 13.34 5.96
CA ARG A 343 -19.69 14.80 6.18
C ARG A 343 -21.01 15.51 5.87
N ALA A 344 -22.09 14.78 5.58
CA ALA A 344 -23.37 15.38 5.21
C ALA A 344 -24.57 14.65 5.84
N SER A 345 -25.65 15.38 6.10
CA SER A 345 -26.89 14.80 6.67
C SER A 345 -27.55 13.80 5.69
N PRO A 346 -27.72 12.52 6.08
CA PRO A 346 -28.39 11.52 5.23
C PRO A 346 -29.84 11.90 4.93
N ALA A 347 -30.57 12.42 5.92
CA ALA A 347 -31.96 12.86 5.76
C ALA A 347 -32.10 14.01 4.74
N ALA A 348 -31.19 14.99 4.77
CA ALA A 348 -31.21 16.09 3.80
C ALA A 348 -30.94 15.60 2.37
N ARG A 349 -30.01 14.65 2.20
CA ARG A 349 -29.70 14.07 0.89
C ARG A 349 -30.82 13.17 0.38
N LEU A 350 -31.42 12.35 1.26
CA LEU A 350 -32.58 11.53 0.91
C LEU A 350 -33.72 12.41 0.41
N LYS A 351 -34.03 13.53 1.09
CA LYS A 351 -35.05 14.48 0.64
C LYS A 351 -34.75 15.07 -0.74
N ILE A 352 -33.48 15.37 -1.04
CA ILE A 352 -33.06 15.84 -2.38
C ILE A 352 -33.33 14.76 -3.44
N ILE A 353 -32.97 13.51 -3.16
CA ILE A 353 -33.22 12.39 -4.08
C ILE A 353 -34.72 12.20 -4.33
N LEU A 354 -35.52 12.10 -3.26
CA LEU A 354 -36.97 11.91 -3.35
C LEU A 354 -37.64 13.01 -4.17
N SER A 355 -37.22 14.27 -4.00
CA SER A 355 -37.77 15.40 -4.77
C SER A 355 -37.45 15.38 -6.27
N ARG A 356 -36.50 14.55 -6.69
CA ARG A 356 -35.94 14.51 -8.06
C ARG A 356 -36.07 13.15 -8.74
N THR A 357 -36.77 12.19 -8.12
CA THR A 357 -36.90 10.83 -8.65
C THR A 357 -38.10 10.75 -9.61
N PRO A 358 -37.91 10.63 -10.93
CA PRO A 358 -39.01 10.37 -11.86
C PRO A 358 -39.48 8.90 -11.77
N PRO A 359 -40.74 8.61 -12.15
CA PRO A 359 -41.33 7.27 -12.05
C PRO A 359 -40.87 6.26 -13.12
N GLN A 360 -39.92 6.60 -13.99
CA GLN A 360 -39.38 5.71 -15.04
C GLN A 360 -37.90 5.42 -14.76
N GLY A 361 -37.49 4.16 -14.83
CA GLY A 361 -36.20 3.73 -14.26
C GLY A 361 -34.94 4.33 -14.87
N GLN A 362 -34.85 4.41 -16.21
CA GLN A 362 -33.65 4.95 -16.84
C GLN A 362 -33.54 6.47 -16.71
N SER A 363 -34.67 7.18 -16.72
CA SER A 363 -34.68 8.63 -16.47
C SER A 363 -34.34 8.97 -15.02
N ALA A 364 -34.64 8.07 -14.07
CA ALA A 364 -34.27 8.24 -12.67
C ALA A 364 -32.75 8.10 -12.44
N LEU A 365 -32.13 7.08 -13.03
CA LEU A 365 -30.67 6.95 -13.02
C LEU A 365 -29.98 8.16 -13.65
N ASP A 366 -30.45 8.59 -14.82
CA ASP A 366 -29.85 9.71 -15.55
C ASP A 366 -29.99 11.03 -14.77
N ALA A 367 -31.14 11.26 -14.11
CA ALA A 367 -31.34 12.40 -13.22
C ALA A 367 -30.40 12.39 -12.01
N LEU A 368 -30.16 11.21 -11.41
CA LEU A 368 -29.24 11.05 -10.29
C LEU A 368 -27.78 11.30 -10.71
N TYR A 369 -27.36 10.76 -11.87
CA TYR A 369 -26.03 11.01 -12.41
C TYR A 369 -25.83 12.48 -12.74
N ALA A 370 -26.79 13.10 -13.42
CA ALA A 370 -26.76 14.52 -13.74
C ALA A 370 -26.62 15.36 -12.47
N HIS A 371 -27.38 15.07 -11.42
CA HIS A 371 -27.30 15.78 -10.14
C HIS A 371 -25.92 15.69 -9.50
N VAL A 372 -25.37 14.49 -9.36
CA VAL A 372 -24.05 14.29 -8.73
C VAL A 372 -22.94 14.95 -9.56
N LEU A 373 -22.99 14.84 -10.89
CA LEU A 373 -22.03 15.48 -11.79
C LEU A 373 -22.13 17.00 -11.78
N SER A 374 -23.34 17.57 -11.78
CA SER A 374 -23.54 19.02 -11.71
C SER A 374 -22.97 19.59 -10.41
N LEU A 375 -23.21 18.95 -9.27
CA LEU A 375 -22.63 19.37 -7.99
C LEU A 375 -21.10 19.33 -8.01
N ALA A 376 -20.52 18.25 -8.56
CA ALA A 376 -19.07 18.13 -8.67
C ALA A 376 -18.48 19.20 -9.62
N LYS A 377 -19.14 19.46 -10.75
CA LYS A 377 -18.74 20.48 -11.71
C LYS A 377 -18.80 21.90 -11.12
N GLU A 378 -19.87 22.22 -10.39
CA GLU A 378 -20.03 23.52 -9.72
C GLU A 378 -19.01 23.71 -8.60
N ALA A 379 -18.82 22.71 -7.75
CA ALA A 379 -17.83 22.73 -6.67
C ALA A 379 -16.41 22.89 -7.21
N TYR A 380 -16.06 22.15 -8.26
CA TYR A 380 -14.76 22.24 -8.91
C TYR A 380 -14.56 23.61 -9.58
N GLY A 381 -15.56 24.12 -10.31
CA GLY A 381 -15.51 25.43 -10.96
C GLY A 381 -15.35 26.59 -9.97
N ALA A 382 -15.96 26.50 -8.78
CA ALA A 382 -15.83 27.50 -7.72
C ALA A 382 -14.38 27.63 -7.19
N VAL A 383 -13.59 26.56 -7.27
CA VAL A 383 -12.20 26.52 -6.78
C VAL A 383 -11.18 26.74 -7.91
N HIS A 384 -11.42 26.18 -9.10
CA HIS A 384 -10.43 26.07 -10.17
C HIS A 384 -10.75 26.86 -11.46
N GLY A 385 -11.82 27.66 -11.47
CA GLY A 385 -12.15 28.58 -12.58
C GLY A 385 -12.75 27.91 -13.82
N GLU A 386 -12.54 28.50 -15.01
CA GLU A 386 -13.16 28.10 -16.30
C GLU A 386 -12.59 26.80 -16.93
N ARG A 387 -11.88 25.96 -16.17
CA ARG A 387 -11.33 24.70 -16.71
C ARG A 387 -12.46 23.72 -17.03
N ASP A 388 -12.35 23.02 -18.17
CA ASP A 388 -13.36 22.05 -18.59
C ASP A 388 -13.30 20.76 -17.75
N PHE A 389 -14.08 20.75 -16.67
CA PHE A 389 -14.22 19.61 -15.75
C PHE A 389 -14.47 18.28 -16.45
N LEU A 390 -15.34 18.26 -17.48
CA LEU A 390 -15.74 17.02 -18.16
C LEU A 390 -14.62 16.47 -19.03
N LEU A 391 -13.88 17.36 -19.70
CA LEU A 391 -12.69 17.00 -20.46
C LEU A 391 -11.57 16.45 -19.56
N LEU A 392 -11.32 17.10 -18.42
CA LEU A 392 -10.30 16.65 -17.45
C LEU A 392 -10.67 15.31 -16.80
N PHE A 393 -11.95 15.16 -16.42
CA PHE A 393 -12.49 13.89 -15.92
C PHE A 393 -12.27 12.75 -16.92
N ARG A 394 -12.60 12.98 -18.20
CA ARG A 394 -12.44 11.96 -19.24
C ARG A 394 -10.98 11.69 -19.58
N ALA A 395 -10.09 12.70 -19.51
CA ALA A 395 -8.67 12.51 -19.71
C ALA A 395 -8.05 11.55 -18.67
N HIS A 396 -8.44 11.68 -17.40
CA HIS A 396 -8.05 10.74 -16.35
C HIS A 396 -8.67 9.35 -16.52
N GLN A 397 -9.92 9.28 -16.98
CA GLN A 397 -10.58 8.00 -17.28
C GLN A 397 -9.87 7.23 -18.42
N VAL A 398 -9.59 7.88 -19.56
CA VAL A 398 -9.05 7.22 -20.78
C VAL A 398 -7.63 6.68 -20.58
N HIS A 399 -6.78 7.37 -19.83
CA HIS A 399 -5.40 6.92 -19.58
C HIS A 399 -5.28 5.93 -18.43
N SER A 400 -6.22 5.93 -17.49
CA SER A 400 -6.34 4.89 -16.47
C SER A 400 -6.80 3.53 -17.05
N LEU A 401 -7.27 3.48 -18.30
CA LEU A 401 -7.83 2.27 -18.93
C LEU A 401 -6.84 1.45 -19.78
N HIS A 402 -5.63 1.97 -20.09
CA HIS A 402 -4.69 1.29 -20.99
C HIS A 402 -3.26 1.21 -20.42
N ALA A 403 -2.99 0.12 -19.70
CA ALA A 403 -1.69 -0.25 -19.11
C ALA A 403 -0.62 -0.69 -20.14
N THR A 404 -0.60 -0.09 -21.32
CA THR A 404 0.47 -0.29 -22.34
C THR A 404 1.23 1.01 -22.57
N LEU A 405 1.38 1.84 -21.53
CA LEU A 405 2.54 2.72 -21.49
C LEU A 405 3.73 1.83 -21.14
N PRO A 406 4.73 1.71 -22.03
CA PRO A 406 5.94 0.98 -21.70
C PRO A 406 6.59 1.60 -20.45
N ARG A 407 7.30 0.79 -19.65
CA ARG A 407 7.84 1.09 -18.29
C ARG A 407 8.89 2.23 -18.23
N PHE A 408 8.71 3.31 -19.01
CA PHE A 408 9.65 4.42 -19.16
C PHE A 408 9.49 5.49 -18.08
N ILE A 409 8.31 5.60 -17.45
CA ILE A 409 8.04 6.63 -16.44
C ILE A 409 8.70 6.25 -15.12
N SER A 410 9.65 7.06 -14.68
CA SER A 410 10.44 6.85 -13.46
C SER A 410 9.58 6.94 -12.19
N SER A 411 9.29 5.81 -11.51
CA SER A 411 8.71 5.69 -10.15
C SER A 411 7.39 6.43 -9.82
N GLU A 412 6.83 7.24 -10.73
CA GLU A 412 5.65 8.06 -10.53
C GLU A 412 4.39 7.40 -11.09
N SER A 413 3.24 7.67 -10.47
CA SER A 413 1.95 7.12 -10.91
C SER A 413 1.55 7.67 -12.28
N VAL A 414 0.91 6.83 -13.12
CA VAL A 414 0.36 7.23 -14.44
C VAL A 414 -0.53 8.47 -14.33
N THR A 415 -1.24 8.61 -13.22
CA THR A 415 -2.15 9.72 -12.94
C THR A 415 -1.43 11.05 -12.76
N GLN A 416 -0.26 11.06 -12.10
CA GLN A 416 0.59 12.25 -12.01
C GLN A 416 1.13 12.65 -13.40
N ALA A 417 1.50 11.68 -14.23
CA ALA A 417 1.95 11.96 -15.60
C ALA A 417 0.83 12.55 -16.47
N VAL A 418 -0.42 12.12 -16.27
CA VAL A 418 -1.59 12.73 -16.93
C VAL A 418 -1.84 14.15 -16.41
N ASP A 419 -1.75 14.38 -15.10
CA ASP A 419 -1.85 15.72 -14.50
C ASP A 419 -0.82 16.67 -15.13
N MET A 420 0.43 16.23 -15.29
CA MET A 420 1.51 17.02 -15.89
C MET A 420 1.23 17.38 -17.35
N VAL A 421 0.82 16.42 -18.18
CA VAL A 421 0.47 16.70 -19.59
C VAL A 421 -0.69 17.67 -19.67
N LEU A 422 -1.68 17.53 -18.80
CA LEU A 422 -2.84 18.44 -18.76
C LEU A 422 -2.51 19.81 -18.14
N GLY A 423 -1.35 19.97 -17.48
CA GLY A 423 -0.97 21.18 -16.75
C GLY A 423 -1.78 21.42 -15.48
N LEU A 424 -2.11 20.33 -14.77
CA LEU A 424 -2.82 20.33 -13.50
C LEU A 424 -1.85 20.34 -12.31
N GLU A 425 -2.35 20.77 -11.15
CA GLU A 425 -1.59 20.70 -9.89
C GLU A 425 -1.47 19.25 -9.42
N PRO A 426 -0.41 18.89 -8.65
CA PRO A 426 -0.27 17.54 -8.10
C PRO A 426 -1.50 17.14 -7.28
N LYS A 427 -2.02 15.92 -7.50
CA LYS A 427 -3.25 15.39 -6.88
C LYS A 427 -4.54 16.10 -7.31
N ALA A 428 -4.55 16.79 -8.45
CA ALA A 428 -5.77 17.39 -9.00
C ALA A 428 -6.88 16.34 -9.21
N ILE A 429 -6.53 15.10 -9.50
CA ILE A 429 -7.50 14.00 -9.55
C ILE A 429 -8.28 13.85 -8.23
N GLU A 430 -7.65 13.96 -7.06
CA GLU A 430 -8.31 13.80 -5.77
C GLU A 430 -9.38 14.89 -5.58
N ALA A 431 -9.06 16.13 -5.96
CA ALA A 431 -10.02 17.24 -5.98
C ALA A 431 -11.17 16.99 -6.97
N LEU A 432 -10.85 16.49 -8.17
CA LEU A 432 -11.81 16.23 -9.24
C LEU A 432 -12.79 15.09 -8.92
N VAL A 433 -12.37 14.10 -8.11
CA VAL A 433 -13.17 12.91 -7.78
C VAL A 433 -13.82 12.92 -6.40
N THR A 434 -13.43 13.85 -5.51
CA THR A 434 -13.92 13.93 -4.12
C THR A 434 -15.46 13.92 -4.05
N ASP A 435 -16.12 14.74 -4.88
CA ASP A 435 -17.58 14.85 -4.91
C ASP A 435 -18.26 13.71 -5.68
N LEU A 436 -17.52 13.03 -6.55
CA LEU A 436 -17.98 11.88 -7.34
C LEU A 436 -17.85 10.53 -6.62
N SER A 437 -17.37 10.49 -5.38
CA SER A 437 -17.13 9.24 -4.60
C SER A 437 -18.34 8.30 -4.43
N SER A 438 -19.57 8.68 -4.77
CA SER A 438 -20.72 7.76 -4.86
C SER A 438 -20.80 6.99 -6.18
N LEU A 439 -20.08 7.44 -7.21
CA LEU A 439 -20.06 6.93 -8.58
C LEU A 439 -18.72 6.31 -8.98
N ILE A 440 -17.63 6.73 -8.32
CA ILE A 440 -16.27 6.31 -8.63
C ILE A 440 -15.45 6.00 -7.36
N ALA A 441 -14.43 5.17 -7.54
CA ALA A 441 -13.41 4.85 -6.54
C ALA A 441 -12.01 5.16 -7.12
N LEU A 442 -11.08 5.56 -6.24
CA LEU A 442 -9.66 5.56 -6.54
C LEU A 442 -9.06 4.29 -5.94
N GLU A 443 -8.53 3.40 -6.79
CA GLU A 443 -7.83 2.19 -6.37
C GLU A 443 -6.31 2.42 -6.47
N GLU A 444 -5.54 1.93 -5.51
CA GLU A 444 -4.07 1.89 -5.62
C GLU A 444 -3.65 0.58 -6.29
N ASP A 445 -2.77 0.67 -7.29
CA ASP A 445 -2.16 -0.49 -7.94
C ASP A 445 -0.99 -1.06 -7.10
N ASP A 446 -0.48 -2.24 -7.48
CA ASP A 446 0.63 -2.95 -6.82
C ASP A 446 1.93 -2.13 -6.69
N GLN A 447 2.04 -1.04 -7.44
CA GLN A 447 3.21 -0.17 -7.49
C GLN A 447 2.94 1.18 -6.81
N GLY A 448 1.78 1.36 -6.16
CA GLY A 448 1.38 2.58 -5.46
C GLY A 448 0.78 3.65 -6.37
N GLY A 449 0.44 3.33 -7.62
CA GLY A 449 -0.24 4.23 -8.56
C GLY A 449 -1.76 4.27 -8.37
N GLN A 450 -2.37 5.45 -8.43
CA GLN A 450 -3.83 5.59 -8.29
C GLN A 450 -4.55 5.41 -9.63
N ARG A 451 -5.61 4.61 -9.66
CA ARG A 451 -6.47 4.33 -10.83
C ARG A 451 -7.91 4.71 -10.54
N LEU A 452 -8.55 5.38 -11.50
CA LEU A 452 -9.96 5.75 -11.41
C LEU A 452 -10.84 4.59 -11.88
N ARG A 453 -11.63 4.04 -10.97
CA ARG A 453 -12.61 3.00 -11.25
C ARG A 453 -14.03 3.54 -11.15
N LEU A 454 -14.81 3.36 -12.20
CA LEU A 454 -16.26 3.58 -12.11
C LEU A 454 -16.92 2.42 -11.37
N TYR A 455 -17.76 2.70 -10.38
CA TYR A 455 -18.52 1.63 -9.71
C TYR A 455 -19.41 0.89 -10.69
N HIS A 456 -19.90 1.58 -11.73
CA HIS A 456 -20.87 1.01 -12.63
C HIS A 456 -20.79 1.54 -14.08
N LYS A 457 -20.96 0.64 -15.05
CA LYS A 457 -20.90 0.97 -16.48
C LYS A 457 -22.00 1.94 -16.94
N SER A 458 -23.15 2.03 -16.25
CA SER A 458 -24.25 2.97 -16.62
C SER A 458 -23.89 4.42 -16.50
N PHE A 459 -22.95 4.70 -15.62
CA PHE A 459 -22.41 6.04 -15.54
C PHE A 459 -21.56 6.35 -16.77
N SER A 460 -20.75 5.41 -17.27
CA SER A 460 -20.04 5.59 -18.55
C SER A 460 -21.00 5.78 -19.71
N ASP A 461 -22.01 4.92 -19.87
CA ASP A 461 -22.94 5.06 -21.00
C ASP A 461 -23.81 6.32 -20.89
N PHE A 462 -24.11 6.80 -19.69
CA PHE A 462 -24.78 8.10 -19.49
C PHE A 462 -23.87 9.22 -19.99
N LEU A 463 -22.59 9.16 -19.60
CA LEU A 463 -21.57 10.12 -19.97
C LEU A 463 -21.27 10.14 -21.49
N ASP A 464 -21.33 8.98 -22.14
CA ASP A 464 -21.02 8.77 -23.56
C ASP A 464 -22.22 9.08 -24.50
N ASP A 465 -23.42 9.32 -23.98
CA ASP A 465 -24.65 9.58 -24.75
C ASP A 465 -25.17 11.02 -24.54
N GLU A 466 -25.04 11.85 -25.58
CA GLU A 466 -25.44 13.27 -25.56
C GLU A 466 -26.95 13.49 -25.33
N HIS A 467 -27.79 12.54 -25.73
CA HIS A 467 -29.24 12.63 -25.48
C HIS A 467 -29.58 12.37 -24.01
N ARG A 468 -28.79 11.54 -23.33
CA ARG A 468 -28.99 11.19 -21.91
C ARG A 468 -28.33 12.18 -20.96
N ALA A 469 -27.20 12.76 -21.36
CA ALA A 469 -26.46 13.76 -20.58
C ALA A 469 -26.41 15.14 -21.27
N PRO A 470 -27.55 15.81 -21.52
CA PRO A 470 -27.53 17.12 -22.18
C PRO A 470 -26.72 18.13 -21.37
N LYS A 471 -25.66 18.70 -21.97
CA LYS A 471 -24.65 19.61 -21.35
C LYS A 471 -23.72 18.97 -20.31
N LEU A 472 -23.83 17.67 -20.07
CA LEU A 472 -22.99 16.88 -19.16
C LEU A 472 -22.30 15.69 -19.85
N SER A 473 -22.55 15.50 -21.15
CA SER A 473 -21.84 14.54 -21.98
C SER A 473 -20.36 14.91 -22.02
N ILE A 474 -19.53 13.91 -21.79
CA ILE A 474 -18.08 14.06 -21.89
C ILE A 474 -17.65 13.97 -23.36
N PRO A 475 -16.54 14.61 -23.74
CA PRO A 475 -16.03 14.51 -25.10
C PRO A 475 -15.70 13.06 -25.48
N ALA A 476 -15.86 12.70 -26.76
CA ALA A 476 -15.54 11.36 -27.24
C ALA A 476 -14.07 11.03 -26.97
N ALA A 477 -13.73 9.74 -26.81
CA ALA A 477 -12.36 9.33 -26.51
C ALA A 477 -11.37 9.88 -27.56
N ASP A 478 -11.76 9.92 -28.83
CA ASP A 478 -10.95 10.46 -29.92
C ASP A 478 -10.72 11.99 -29.78
N ASP A 479 -11.69 12.74 -29.26
CA ASP A 479 -11.59 14.18 -29.04
C ASP A 479 -10.70 14.49 -27.84
N VAL A 480 -10.74 13.64 -26.82
CA VAL A 480 -9.86 13.70 -25.64
C VAL A 480 -8.43 13.33 -26.05
N HIS A 481 -8.26 12.27 -26.84
CA HIS A 481 -6.97 11.92 -27.42
C HIS A 481 -6.45 13.01 -28.35
N ALA A 482 -7.31 13.68 -29.12
CA ALA A 482 -6.96 14.86 -29.89
C ALA A 482 -6.51 16.01 -28.99
N TYR A 483 -7.23 16.29 -27.90
CA TYR A 483 -6.87 17.32 -26.93
C TYR A 483 -5.53 17.03 -26.24
N ILE A 484 -5.32 15.80 -25.77
CA ILE A 484 -4.07 15.35 -25.16
C ILE A 484 -2.94 15.38 -26.19
N ALA A 485 -3.16 14.93 -27.43
CA ALA A 485 -2.16 15.03 -28.49
C ALA A 485 -1.80 16.49 -28.79
N LYS A 486 -2.78 17.40 -28.86
CA LYS A 486 -2.53 18.85 -28.98
C LYS A 486 -1.71 19.37 -27.82
N ARG A 487 -2.01 18.93 -26.60
CA ARG A 487 -1.29 19.34 -25.40
C ARG A 487 0.13 18.76 -25.35
N CYS A 488 0.33 17.50 -25.74
CA CYS A 488 1.64 16.88 -25.92
C CYS A 488 2.46 17.63 -26.99
N MET A 489 1.89 17.87 -28.17
CA MET A 489 2.53 18.63 -29.24
C MET A 489 2.89 20.03 -28.79
N HIS A 490 1.98 20.73 -28.11
CA HIS A 490 2.26 22.04 -27.53
C HIS A 490 3.39 21.95 -26.50
N THR A 491 3.38 20.96 -25.61
CA THR A 491 4.41 20.76 -24.58
C THR A 491 5.78 20.49 -25.22
N ILE A 492 5.85 19.62 -26.23
CA ILE A 492 7.08 19.32 -27.00
C ILE A 492 7.59 20.54 -27.77
N LEU A 493 6.69 21.39 -28.27
CA LEU A 493 7.07 22.61 -29.00
C LEU A 493 7.46 23.77 -28.06
N GLN A 494 6.79 23.86 -26.91
CA GLN A 494 6.94 24.93 -25.92
C GLN A 494 8.36 24.96 -25.34
N PHE A 495 9.03 23.81 -25.28
CA PHE A 495 10.42 23.72 -24.81
C PHE A 495 11.40 23.94 -25.98
N PRO A 496 12.23 25.00 -25.96
CA PRO A 496 13.20 25.27 -27.00
C PRO A 496 14.41 24.32 -26.84
N LEU A 497 14.37 23.17 -27.50
CA LEU A 497 15.46 22.18 -27.51
C LEU A 497 16.35 22.37 -28.75
N GLU A 498 17.66 22.49 -28.52
CA GLU A 498 18.65 22.46 -29.60
C GLU A 498 18.89 21.02 -30.06
N LEU A 499 18.27 20.65 -31.18
CA LEU A 499 18.25 19.26 -31.63
C LEU A 499 19.61 18.71 -32.04
N GLU A 500 20.56 19.53 -32.47
CA GLU A 500 21.88 19.08 -32.91
C GLU A 500 22.87 18.86 -31.76
N SER A 501 22.52 19.26 -30.54
CA SER A 501 23.33 19.15 -29.32
C SER A 501 22.66 18.33 -28.20
N LEU A 502 21.64 17.51 -28.53
CA LEU A 502 20.98 16.66 -27.55
C LEU A 502 21.95 15.62 -26.94
N PRO A 503 21.98 15.44 -25.61
CA PRO A 503 22.90 14.55 -24.92
C PRO A 503 22.51 13.08 -25.08
N ASN A 504 23.46 12.17 -24.82
CA ASN A 504 23.30 10.73 -25.07
C ASN A 504 22.43 10.00 -24.02
N ARG A 505 21.88 10.69 -23.01
CA ARG A 505 21.01 10.10 -21.98
C ARG A 505 19.87 11.06 -21.63
N TRP A 506 18.67 10.52 -21.43
CA TRP A 506 17.45 11.29 -21.12
C TRP A 506 17.59 12.27 -19.95
N ALA A 507 18.24 11.83 -18.87
CA ALA A 507 18.34 12.61 -17.64
C ALA A 507 19.29 13.82 -17.74
N LYS A 508 19.99 13.99 -18.87
CA LYS A 508 20.86 15.12 -19.17
C LYS A 508 20.18 16.16 -20.08
N ILE A 509 18.87 16.10 -20.29
CA ILE A 509 18.16 17.12 -21.07
C ILE A 509 17.92 18.35 -20.18
N GLN A 510 18.33 19.54 -20.65
CA GLN A 510 18.35 20.82 -19.93
C GLN A 510 16.96 21.43 -19.70
N LEU A 511 16.11 20.77 -18.91
CA LEU A 511 14.80 21.27 -18.53
C LEU A 511 14.60 21.14 -17.01
N PRO A 512 13.92 22.08 -16.35
CA PRO A 512 13.51 21.91 -14.95
C PRO A 512 12.82 20.56 -14.73
N GLU A 513 13.06 19.89 -13.60
CA GLU A 513 12.49 18.56 -13.29
C GLU A 513 10.98 18.43 -13.65
N PRO A 514 10.08 19.38 -13.29
CA PRO A 514 8.66 19.29 -13.69
C PRO A 514 8.43 19.41 -15.21
N ASP A 515 9.23 20.21 -15.91
CA ASP A 515 9.14 20.39 -17.36
C ASP A 515 9.75 19.19 -18.11
N LEU A 516 10.82 18.61 -17.57
CA LEU A 516 11.44 17.38 -18.08
C LEU A 516 10.47 16.20 -17.95
N LYS A 517 9.80 16.09 -16.80
CA LYS A 517 8.74 15.08 -16.59
C LYS A 517 7.50 15.33 -17.45
N ALA A 518 7.10 16.59 -17.63
CA ALA A 518 6.02 16.94 -18.56
C ALA A 518 6.39 16.60 -20.02
N LEU A 519 7.65 16.80 -20.42
CA LEU A 519 8.17 16.40 -21.73
C LEU A 519 8.27 14.86 -21.85
N GLU A 520 8.71 14.17 -20.81
CA GLU A 520 8.75 12.70 -20.71
C GLU A 520 7.37 12.12 -20.93
N ALA A 521 6.41 12.61 -20.16
CA ALA A 521 5.01 12.27 -20.30
C ALA A 521 4.52 12.62 -21.71
N ALA A 522 4.76 13.84 -22.21
CA ALA A 522 4.29 14.27 -23.52
C ALA A 522 4.80 13.36 -24.66
N ILE A 523 6.07 12.96 -24.66
CA ILE A 523 6.67 12.06 -25.66
C ILE A 523 6.14 10.63 -25.50
N ALA A 524 5.96 10.15 -24.27
CA ALA A 524 5.41 8.82 -24.00
C ALA A 524 3.92 8.72 -24.42
N PHE A 525 3.13 9.77 -24.18
CA PHE A 525 1.69 9.79 -24.48
C PHE A 525 1.38 10.13 -25.96
N LEU A 526 2.22 10.92 -26.65
CA LEU A 526 1.94 11.43 -28.00
C LEU A 526 1.61 10.33 -29.03
N PRO A 527 2.38 9.23 -29.17
CA PRO A 527 2.13 8.23 -30.21
C PRO A 527 0.77 7.52 -30.03
N ASN A 528 0.45 7.14 -28.79
CA ASN A 528 -0.81 6.48 -28.49
C ASN A 528 -2.01 7.43 -28.63
N SER A 529 -1.85 8.69 -28.24
CA SER A 529 -2.88 9.73 -28.39
C SER A 529 -3.12 10.06 -29.86
N LEU A 530 -2.09 10.19 -30.70
CA LEU A 530 -2.27 10.44 -32.14
C LEU A 530 -2.90 9.27 -32.88
N ARG A 531 -2.52 8.03 -32.55
CA ARG A 531 -3.10 6.81 -33.14
C ARG A 531 -4.62 6.73 -32.93
N ARG A 532 -5.12 7.31 -31.84
CA ARG A 532 -6.52 7.23 -31.41
C ARG A 532 -7.29 8.54 -31.60
N ALA A 533 -6.61 9.63 -31.96
CA ALA A 533 -7.25 10.89 -32.27
C ALA A 533 -7.94 10.81 -33.65
N ARG A 534 -9.08 11.50 -33.80
CA ARG A 534 -9.68 11.73 -35.11
C ARG A 534 -8.75 12.60 -35.96
N ALA A 535 -8.33 12.09 -37.12
CA ALA A 535 -7.36 12.77 -38.00
C ALA A 535 -7.75 14.23 -38.30
N VAL A 536 -9.03 14.49 -38.61
CA VAL A 536 -9.55 15.84 -38.91
C VAL A 536 -9.43 16.81 -37.71
N ALA A 537 -9.48 16.30 -36.47
CA ALA A 537 -9.46 17.12 -35.26
C ALA A 537 -8.06 17.62 -34.88
N VAL A 538 -7.00 16.97 -35.37
CA VAL A 538 -5.60 17.31 -35.09
C VAL A 538 -4.83 17.76 -36.32
N GLU A 539 -5.44 17.77 -37.51
CA GLU A 539 -4.78 18.02 -38.79
C GLU A 539 -4.04 19.36 -38.83
N LYS A 540 -4.68 20.46 -38.43
CA LYS A 540 -4.05 21.79 -38.44
C LYS A 540 -2.88 21.88 -37.47
N GLU A 541 -3.03 21.32 -36.28
CA GLU A 541 -2.01 21.31 -35.24
C GLU A 541 -0.86 20.36 -35.58
N LEU A 542 -1.11 19.22 -36.24
CA LEU A 542 -0.10 18.32 -36.78
C LEU A 542 0.71 18.98 -37.88
N VAL A 543 0.05 19.69 -38.79
CA VAL A 543 0.72 20.47 -39.84
C VAL A 543 1.57 21.56 -39.20
N GLY A 544 1.07 22.28 -38.19
CA GLY A 544 1.85 23.24 -37.41
C GLY A 544 3.04 22.61 -36.67
N PHE A 545 2.82 21.44 -36.07
CA PHE A 545 3.84 20.68 -35.34
C PHE A 545 4.96 20.22 -36.27
N ALA A 546 4.62 19.70 -37.45
CA ALA A 546 5.59 19.32 -38.46
C ALA A 546 6.40 20.52 -38.98
N HIS A 547 5.74 21.65 -39.30
CA HIS A 547 6.42 22.86 -39.77
C HIS A 547 7.37 23.48 -38.73
N GLN A 548 7.06 23.32 -37.44
CA GLN A 548 7.90 23.79 -36.34
C GLN A 548 8.98 22.77 -35.92
N GLY A 549 9.19 21.71 -36.71
CA GLY A 549 10.22 20.70 -36.47
C GLY A 549 9.89 19.72 -35.35
N GLY A 550 8.63 19.62 -34.91
CA GLY A 550 8.20 18.77 -33.79
C GLY A 550 8.56 17.28 -33.95
N TRP A 551 8.45 16.72 -35.17
CA TRP A 551 8.84 15.34 -35.44
C TRP A 551 10.35 15.10 -35.33
N GLN A 552 11.16 16.08 -35.76
CA GLN A 552 12.62 16.02 -35.57
C GLN A 552 12.98 16.05 -34.08
N ARG A 553 12.18 16.71 -33.23
CA ARG A 553 12.34 16.66 -31.77
C ARG A 553 12.03 15.29 -31.21
N VAL A 554 10.90 14.70 -31.61
CA VAL A 554 10.50 13.36 -31.17
C VAL A 554 11.54 12.31 -31.57
N ASP A 555 12.01 12.31 -32.82
CA ASP A 555 12.97 11.32 -33.33
C ASP A 555 14.31 11.34 -32.59
N LYS A 556 14.75 12.51 -32.11
CA LYS A 556 16.01 12.62 -31.36
C LYS A 556 15.85 12.37 -29.86
N LEU A 557 14.68 12.65 -29.28
CA LEU A 557 14.41 12.47 -27.85
C LEU A 557 13.98 11.03 -27.52
N LEU A 558 13.31 10.35 -28.44
CA LEU A 558 12.78 9.00 -28.22
C LEU A 558 13.88 7.99 -27.89
N PRO A 559 15.03 7.89 -28.60
CA PRO A 559 16.09 6.94 -28.26
C PRO A 559 16.69 7.16 -26.86
N LEU A 560 16.75 8.41 -26.41
CA LEU A 560 17.27 8.78 -25.09
C LEU A 560 16.39 8.26 -23.96
N LEU A 561 15.07 8.30 -24.17
CA LEU A 561 14.05 7.80 -23.24
C LEU A 561 14.19 6.28 -23.00
N TYR A 562 14.48 5.53 -24.06
CA TYR A 562 14.59 4.07 -24.01
C TYR A 562 15.82 3.59 -23.20
N ASP A 563 16.93 4.31 -23.26
CA ASP A 563 18.18 3.98 -22.52
C ASP A 563 18.04 4.17 -21.00
N CYS A 564 17.08 4.99 -20.54
CA CYS A 564 16.86 5.27 -19.11
C CYS A 564 16.02 4.21 -18.37
N ALA A 565 15.24 3.38 -19.06
CA ALA A 565 14.32 2.41 -18.44
C ALA A 565 14.91 1.00 -18.22
N GLY A 566 16.21 0.82 -18.44
CA GLY A 566 16.91 -0.43 -18.12
C GLY A 566 16.59 -1.62 -19.05
N TYR A 567 15.96 -1.39 -20.19
CA TYR A 567 15.83 -2.43 -21.22
C TYR A 567 17.08 -2.45 -22.10
N SER A 568 18.03 -3.31 -21.77
CA SER A 568 18.87 -3.89 -22.82
C SER A 568 17.98 -4.82 -23.66
N LEU A 569 17.96 -4.68 -24.98
CA LEU A 569 17.70 -5.84 -25.85
C LEU A 569 18.56 -7.00 -25.34
N PRO A 570 18.06 -8.24 -25.25
CA PRO A 570 18.80 -9.33 -24.63
C PRO A 570 20.06 -9.61 -25.45
N ALA A 571 21.18 -9.10 -24.96
CA ALA A 571 22.51 -9.48 -25.38
C ALA A 571 23.33 -9.69 -24.11
N ILE A 572 23.47 -10.95 -23.69
CA ILE A 572 24.48 -11.33 -22.71
C ILE A 572 25.84 -11.17 -23.40
N ASN A 573 26.51 -10.05 -23.17
CA ASN A 573 27.88 -9.82 -23.62
C ASN A 573 28.78 -9.72 -22.40
N ILE A 574 29.53 -10.80 -22.13
CA ILE A 574 30.43 -10.90 -20.98
C ILE A 574 31.77 -10.15 -21.23
N PHE A 575 32.05 -9.68 -22.46
CA PHE A 575 33.23 -8.83 -22.74
C PHE A 575 32.95 -7.80 -23.85
N PRO A 576 32.29 -6.66 -23.56
CA PRO A 576 32.06 -5.66 -24.58
C PRO A 576 33.37 -4.92 -24.90
N GLY A 577 33.80 -4.98 -26.15
CA GLY A 577 34.96 -4.23 -26.66
C GLY A 577 36.33 -4.88 -26.41
N ALA A 578 36.39 -6.15 -26.00
CA ALA A 578 37.66 -6.88 -25.93
C ALA A 578 38.07 -7.42 -27.31
N HIS A 579 39.32 -7.22 -27.69
CA HIS A 579 39.94 -7.80 -28.88
C HIS A 579 41.41 -8.09 -28.56
N ASN A 580 41.96 -9.20 -29.07
CA ASN A 580 43.32 -9.69 -28.77
C ASN A 580 43.61 -10.01 -27.29
N PHE A 581 42.82 -10.90 -26.68
CA PHE A 581 43.29 -11.59 -25.48
C PHE A 581 43.18 -13.11 -25.68
N GLU A 582 44.15 -13.83 -25.12
CA GLU A 582 44.22 -15.28 -25.07
C GLU A 582 44.17 -15.66 -23.59
N MET A 583 43.14 -16.41 -23.18
CA MET A 583 42.94 -16.84 -21.80
C MET A 583 43.25 -18.33 -21.69
N ASP A 584 44.46 -18.64 -21.24
CA ASP A 584 44.83 -20.00 -20.86
C ASP A 584 44.54 -20.24 -19.37
N ASN A 585 43.86 -21.34 -19.07
CA ASN A 585 43.56 -21.84 -17.70
C ASN A 585 42.75 -20.90 -16.79
N VAL A 586 41.56 -20.47 -17.23
CA VAL A 586 40.58 -19.82 -16.34
C VAL A 586 39.68 -20.88 -15.68
N THR A 587 39.67 -20.90 -14.35
CA THR A 587 38.74 -21.72 -13.55
C THR A 587 37.65 -20.83 -12.95
N PHE A 588 36.41 -20.97 -13.42
CA PHE A 588 35.26 -20.28 -12.83
C PHE A 588 34.70 -21.09 -11.65
N ASN A 589 35.03 -20.70 -10.42
CA ASN A 589 34.38 -21.27 -9.23
C ASN A 589 33.07 -20.52 -8.95
N ILE A 590 31.96 -21.03 -9.49
CA ILE A 590 30.62 -20.59 -9.09
C ILE A 590 30.17 -21.49 -7.93
N VAL A 591 30.28 -20.99 -6.71
CA VAL A 591 29.73 -21.65 -5.52
C VAL A 591 28.22 -21.41 -5.50
N LEU A 592 27.44 -22.39 -5.98
CA LEU A 592 25.99 -22.40 -5.84
C LEU A 592 25.62 -23.10 -4.52
N ASN A 593 25.37 -22.32 -3.47
CA ASN A 593 24.73 -22.85 -2.26
C ASN A 593 23.30 -23.29 -2.61
N ARG A 594 23.02 -24.59 -2.53
CA ARG A 594 21.65 -25.12 -2.51
C ARG A 594 20.97 -24.72 -1.20
N SER A 595 20.13 -23.70 -1.25
CA SER A 595 19.04 -23.54 -0.31
C SER A 595 17.76 -23.36 -1.11
N ASP A 596 16.81 -24.30 -0.95
CA ASP A 596 15.40 -24.08 -1.28
C ASP A 596 14.96 -22.69 -0.78
N PRO A 597 14.00 -22.00 -1.44
CA PRO A 597 13.38 -20.83 -0.82
C PRO A 597 12.65 -21.31 0.43
N ASP A 598 13.31 -21.17 1.59
CA ASP A 598 12.82 -21.57 2.90
C ASP A 598 11.47 -20.87 3.14
N SER A 599 10.34 -21.59 3.05
CA SER A 599 8.98 -21.05 3.22
C SER A 599 8.83 -20.27 4.53
N TRP A 600 9.62 -20.66 5.53
CA TRP A 600 9.76 -19.97 6.79
C TRP A 600 10.40 -18.58 6.66
N LYS A 601 11.38 -18.42 5.76
CA LYS A 601 11.98 -17.12 5.42
C LYS A 601 10.97 -16.22 4.70
N LEU A 602 10.20 -16.75 3.76
CA LEU A 602 9.14 -15.99 3.09
C LEU A 602 8.07 -15.50 4.10
N LEU A 603 7.65 -16.38 5.02
CA LEU A 603 6.74 -15.99 6.11
C LEU A 603 7.36 -14.90 7.00
N SER A 604 8.64 -15.05 7.35
CA SER A 604 9.37 -14.06 8.15
C SER A 604 9.45 -12.70 7.45
N GLU A 605 9.70 -12.67 6.14
CA GLU A 605 9.75 -11.44 5.32
C GLU A 605 8.40 -10.74 5.22
N LYS A 606 7.30 -11.48 5.30
CA LYS A 606 5.93 -10.94 5.29
C LYS A 606 5.39 -10.61 6.69
N SER A 607 6.08 -11.04 7.75
CA SER A 607 5.75 -10.74 9.15
C SER A 607 6.31 -9.39 9.60
N ALA A 608 5.81 -8.87 10.73
CA ALA A 608 6.30 -7.67 11.39
C ALA A 608 6.91 -7.99 12.78
N PRO A 609 8.21 -8.38 12.87
CA PRO A 609 8.86 -8.72 14.14
C PRO A 609 8.89 -7.58 15.17
N ASN A 610 8.83 -6.34 14.70
CA ASN A 610 8.71 -5.14 15.55
C ASN A 610 7.33 -4.97 16.22
N ALA A 611 6.31 -5.72 15.78
CA ALA A 611 4.98 -5.74 16.37
C ALA A 611 4.88 -6.71 17.58
N PHE A 612 5.91 -7.51 17.87
CA PHE A 612 5.85 -8.51 18.95
C PHE A 612 5.81 -7.86 20.33
N HIS A 613 5.18 -8.53 21.31
CA HIS A 613 5.12 -8.04 22.69
C HIS A 613 6.51 -7.89 23.36
N ASN A 614 7.50 -8.64 22.89
CA ASN A 614 8.87 -8.70 23.41
C ASN A 614 9.91 -8.04 22.50
N SER A 615 9.48 -7.31 21.46
CA SER A 615 10.39 -6.63 20.55
C SER A 615 11.16 -5.48 21.25
N THR A 616 12.46 -5.38 20.96
CA THR A 616 13.31 -4.26 21.42
C THR A 616 12.92 -2.92 20.79
N ALA A 617 12.25 -2.94 19.63
CA ALA A 617 11.68 -1.76 18.99
C ALA A 617 10.55 -1.10 19.82
N ARG A 618 10.07 -1.79 20.87
CA ARG A 618 9.06 -1.29 21.81
C ARG A 618 9.71 -0.87 23.14
N TYR A 619 10.81 -0.12 23.10
CA TYR A 619 11.45 0.43 24.30
C TYR A 619 10.44 1.17 25.21
N ASP A 620 10.61 1.04 26.54
CA ASP A 620 9.65 1.46 27.59
C ASP A 620 8.23 0.90 27.41
N ARG A 621 8.13 -0.44 27.35
CA ARG A 621 6.85 -1.16 27.18
C ARG A 621 5.87 -0.74 28.29
N PRO A 622 4.72 -0.13 27.95
CA PRO A 622 3.74 0.24 28.95
C PRO A 622 3.27 -1.04 29.62
N LYS A 623 3.40 -1.12 30.94
CA LYS A 623 2.97 -2.28 31.75
C LYS A 623 2.29 -1.77 33.00
N CYS A 624 1.29 -2.52 33.49
CA CYS A 624 0.67 -2.22 34.78
C CYS A 624 1.72 -2.32 35.89
N ASP A 625 1.62 -1.38 36.82
CA ASP A 625 2.41 -1.34 38.04
C ASP A 625 1.97 -2.50 38.96
N ASP A 626 2.89 -3.04 39.78
CA ASP A 626 2.50 -4.13 40.69
C ASP A 626 1.37 -3.63 41.63
N ASP A 627 0.33 -4.44 41.78
CA ASP A 627 -0.88 -4.14 42.56
C ASP A 627 -1.81 -3.05 41.99
N THR A 628 -1.68 -2.70 40.71
CA THR A 628 -2.64 -1.86 39.98
C THR A 628 -3.40 -2.66 38.93
N ARG A 629 -4.67 -2.31 38.68
CA ARG A 629 -5.55 -2.96 37.71
C ARG A 629 -5.61 -4.50 37.86
N LEU A 630 -5.41 -4.99 39.09
CA LEU A 630 -5.40 -6.42 39.39
C LEU A 630 -6.76 -7.05 39.10
N GLU A 631 -7.85 -6.36 39.41
CA GLU A 631 -9.21 -6.83 39.14
C GLU A 631 -9.41 -7.09 37.64
N VAL A 632 -9.17 -6.07 36.81
CA VAL A 632 -9.28 -6.18 35.34
C VAL A 632 -8.33 -7.25 34.78
N THR A 633 -7.07 -7.27 35.22
CA THR A 633 -6.09 -8.24 34.72
C THR A 633 -6.48 -9.67 35.14
N THR A 634 -7.03 -9.85 36.33
CA THR A 634 -7.48 -11.16 36.81
C THR A 634 -8.72 -11.61 36.06
N GLU A 635 -9.67 -10.71 35.79
CA GLU A 635 -10.83 -10.99 34.94
C GLU A 635 -10.42 -11.41 33.53
N ILE A 636 -9.50 -10.69 32.90
CA ILE A 636 -8.97 -11.04 31.57
C ILE A 636 -8.28 -12.41 31.60
N MET A 637 -7.43 -12.69 32.59
CA MET A 637 -6.74 -13.98 32.68
C MET A 637 -7.71 -15.13 32.95
N ASN A 638 -8.69 -14.94 33.84
CA ASN A 638 -9.74 -15.93 34.10
C ASN A 638 -10.53 -16.23 32.82
N TRP A 639 -10.85 -15.20 32.02
CA TRP A 639 -11.52 -15.37 30.73
C TRP A 639 -10.65 -16.11 29.69
N ILE A 640 -9.34 -15.83 29.63
CA ILE A 640 -8.41 -16.55 28.73
C ILE A 640 -8.34 -18.03 29.12
N GLU A 641 -8.30 -18.34 30.41
CA GLU A 641 -8.14 -19.70 30.92
C GLU A 641 -9.45 -20.50 30.94
N ASP A 642 -10.60 -19.82 31.03
CA ASP A 642 -11.92 -20.47 30.97
C ASP A 642 -12.20 -20.95 29.55
N ARG A 643 -12.05 -22.25 29.31
CA ARG A 643 -12.34 -22.91 28.03
C ARG A 643 -13.84 -23.08 27.75
N ASN A 644 -14.69 -22.97 28.78
CA ASN A 644 -16.13 -23.18 28.65
C ASN A 644 -16.89 -21.88 28.36
N CYS A 645 -16.25 -20.71 28.54
CA CYS A 645 -16.83 -19.43 28.16
C CYS A 645 -17.21 -19.43 26.67
N PRO A 646 -18.50 -19.16 26.32
CA PRO A 646 -18.96 -19.15 24.93
C PRO A 646 -18.39 -17.97 24.14
N GLN A 647 -18.14 -16.84 24.81
CA GLN A 647 -17.53 -15.65 24.21
C GLN A 647 -16.02 -15.84 24.10
N ARG A 648 -15.52 -16.06 22.89
CA ARG A 648 -14.09 -16.30 22.60
C ARG A 648 -13.35 -15.05 22.12
N LEU A 649 -14.07 -13.96 21.94
CA LEU A 649 -13.56 -12.63 21.67
C LEU A 649 -13.72 -11.76 22.91
N LEU A 650 -12.66 -11.09 23.35
CA LEU A 650 -12.71 -10.01 24.33
C LEU A 650 -12.32 -8.71 23.62
N CYS A 651 -13.19 -7.71 23.71
CA CYS A 651 -12.89 -6.38 23.20
C CYS A 651 -12.79 -5.41 24.36
N MET A 652 -11.68 -4.69 24.46
CA MET A 652 -11.48 -3.67 25.48
C MET A 652 -11.40 -2.29 24.84
N THR A 653 -12.36 -1.44 25.18
CA THR A 653 -12.40 -0.06 24.69
C THR A 653 -12.18 0.94 25.81
N GLY A 654 -11.63 2.10 25.46
CA GLY A 654 -11.39 3.18 26.40
C GLY A 654 -10.67 4.36 25.74
N ALA A 655 -10.69 5.51 26.41
CA ALA A 655 -10.02 6.71 25.91
C ALA A 655 -8.49 6.52 25.77
N ALA A 656 -7.83 7.43 25.04
CA ALA A 656 -6.38 7.51 25.04
C ALA A 656 -5.85 7.71 26.48
N GLY A 657 -4.77 7.03 26.85
CA GLY A 657 -4.21 7.15 28.21
C GLY A 657 -4.93 6.40 29.33
N ALA A 658 -6.01 5.66 29.04
CA ALA A 658 -6.74 4.84 30.03
C ALA A 658 -5.98 3.60 30.54
N GLY A 659 -4.87 3.22 29.89
CA GLY A 659 -4.04 2.08 30.24
C GLY A 659 -4.28 0.80 29.43
N LYS A 660 -4.98 0.88 28.29
CA LYS A 660 -5.28 -0.27 27.40
C LYS A 660 -4.04 -1.10 27.03
N SER A 661 -3.06 -0.46 26.41
CA SER A 661 -1.82 -1.12 25.99
C SER A 661 -1.00 -1.64 27.18
N ALA A 662 -1.09 -0.99 28.34
CA ALA A 662 -0.44 -1.47 29.57
C ALA A 662 -1.06 -2.76 30.11
N LEU A 663 -2.39 -2.85 30.10
CA LEU A 663 -3.14 -4.05 30.44
C LEU A 663 -2.84 -5.19 29.47
N GLN A 664 -2.85 -4.91 28.17
CA GLN A 664 -2.60 -5.94 27.16
C GLN A 664 -1.15 -6.42 27.17
N GLN A 665 -0.17 -5.54 27.38
CA GLN A 665 1.23 -5.92 27.60
C GLN A 665 1.40 -6.80 28.84
N THR A 666 0.75 -6.44 29.95
CA THR A 666 0.79 -7.22 31.20
C THR A 666 0.17 -8.61 30.98
N THR A 667 -0.94 -8.66 30.26
CA THR A 667 -1.62 -9.89 29.86
C THR A 667 -0.72 -10.75 28.98
N ALA A 668 -0.07 -10.16 27.96
CA ALA A 668 0.88 -10.86 27.09
C ALA A 668 2.01 -11.51 27.89
N GLU A 669 2.60 -10.80 28.85
CA GLU A 669 3.67 -11.33 29.69
C GLU A 669 3.20 -12.45 30.62
N ARG A 670 1.98 -12.36 31.17
CA ARG A 670 1.38 -13.44 31.96
C ARG A 670 1.11 -14.67 31.10
N CYS A 671 0.50 -14.49 29.93
CA CYS A 671 0.26 -15.57 28.98
C CYS A 671 1.56 -16.23 28.49
N ALA A 672 2.60 -15.44 28.23
CA ALA A 672 3.91 -15.96 27.82
C ALA A 672 4.56 -16.81 28.93
N LYS A 673 4.47 -16.36 30.19
CA LYS A 673 4.95 -17.13 31.35
C LYS A 673 4.18 -18.44 31.54
N SER A 674 2.87 -18.42 31.33
CA SER A 674 2.01 -19.60 31.39
C SER A 674 2.08 -20.49 30.14
N LYS A 675 2.89 -20.11 29.12
CA LYS A 675 3.00 -20.80 27.82
C LYS A 675 1.67 -20.96 27.06
N ILE A 676 0.75 -20.01 27.26
CA ILE A 676 -0.55 -19.96 26.58
C ILE A 676 -0.63 -18.79 25.58
N LEU A 677 0.40 -17.96 25.47
CA LEU A 677 0.46 -16.90 24.45
C LEU A 677 0.69 -17.53 23.07
N GLY A 678 -0.31 -17.46 22.20
CA GLY A 678 -0.18 -17.89 20.81
C GLY A 678 0.46 -16.83 19.93
N SER A 679 -0.02 -15.58 20.04
CA SER A 679 0.53 -14.46 19.29
C SER A 679 0.19 -13.12 19.96
N ALA A 680 1.06 -12.13 19.76
CA ALA A 680 0.74 -10.73 20.05
C ALA A 680 1.13 -9.83 18.87
N PHE A 681 0.20 -8.99 18.44
CA PHE A 681 0.40 -7.98 17.41
C PHE A 681 0.05 -6.60 17.97
N ILE A 682 1.02 -5.70 18.02
CA ILE A 682 0.81 -4.32 18.46
C ILE A 682 0.95 -3.40 17.25
N PHE A 683 -0.15 -2.74 16.88
CA PHE A 683 -0.15 -1.70 15.86
C PHE A 683 0.64 -0.48 16.33
N GLY A 684 1.13 0.30 15.36
CA GLY A 684 1.82 1.56 15.64
C GLY A 684 1.57 2.59 14.55
N ALA A 685 0.79 3.63 14.83
CA ALA A 685 0.35 4.60 13.82
C ALA A 685 1.53 5.24 13.05
N ALA A 686 2.63 5.55 13.74
CA ALA A 686 3.83 6.16 13.19
C ALA A 686 4.76 5.18 12.44
N ASP A 687 4.50 3.87 12.50
CA ASP A 687 5.36 2.84 11.94
C ASP A 687 4.70 2.18 10.71
N PRO A 688 5.21 2.42 9.49
CA PRO A 688 4.59 1.92 8.26
C PRO A 688 4.57 0.39 8.14
N THR A 689 5.41 -0.30 8.90
CA THR A 689 5.48 -1.78 8.86
C THR A 689 4.40 -2.46 9.69
N ARG A 690 3.68 -1.71 10.55
CA ARG A 690 2.65 -2.23 11.48
C ARG A 690 1.49 -1.27 11.68
N ASN A 691 1.19 -0.43 10.69
CA ASN A 691 -0.02 0.39 10.63
C ASN A 691 -1.00 -0.04 9.54
N THR A 692 -0.81 -1.25 9.00
CA THR A 692 -1.70 -1.89 8.02
C THR A 692 -2.05 -3.31 8.47
N VAL A 693 -3.07 -3.91 7.87
CA VAL A 693 -3.52 -5.27 8.17
C VAL A 693 -2.70 -6.36 7.49
N THR A 694 -2.00 -6.03 6.40
CA THR A 694 -1.19 -6.96 5.59
C THR A 694 -0.25 -7.86 6.41
N PRO A 695 0.53 -7.36 7.40
CA PRO A 695 1.44 -8.22 8.17
C PRO A 695 0.76 -8.98 9.32
N VAL A 696 -0.52 -8.74 9.62
CA VAL A 696 -1.19 -9.29 10.82
C VAL A 696 -1.24 -10.82 10.78
N VAL A 697 -1.80 -11.39 9.70
CA VAL A 697 -1.92 -12.86 9.56
C VAL A 697 -0.56 -13.54 9.47
N PRO A 698 0.39 -13.08 8.61
CA PRO A 698 1.75 -13.64 8.58
C PRO A 698 2.43 -13.62 9.96
N THR A 699 2.24 -12.54 10.73
CA THR A 699 2.82 -12.39 12.07
C THR A 699 2.21 -13.36 13.08
N ILE A 700 0.89 -13.57 13.04
CA ILE A 700 0.21 -14.54 13.90
C ILE A 700 0.68 -15.97 13.56
N ALA A 701 0.68 -16.34 12.28
CA ALA A 701 1.15 -17.65 11.83
C ALA A 701 2.61 -17.91 12.24
N PHE A 702 3.49 -16.91 12.04
CA PHE A 702 4.89 -17.01 12.42
C PHE A 702 5.07 -17.22 13.93
N GLN A 703 4.37 -16.45 14.78
CA GLN A 703 4.45 -16.60 16.24
C GLN A 703 3.89 -17.94 16.72
N LEU A 704 2.80 -18.44 16.12
CA LEU A 704 2.25 -19.76 16.43
C LEU A 704 3.22 -20.88 16.06
N GLY A 705 3.88 -20.79 14.90
CA GLY A 705 4.90 -21.75 14.50
C GLY A 705 6.16 -21.71 15.38
N LEU A 706 6.56 -20.52 15.87
CA LEU A 706 7.63 -20.41 16.86
C LEU A 706 7.27 -21.10 18.19
N ALA A 707 6.00 -21.03 18.59
CA ALA A 707 5.53 -21.63 19.84
C ALA A 707 5.33 -23.15 19.74
N ASN A 708 5.02 -23.67 18.55
CA ASN A 708 4.72 -25.10 18.34
C ASN A 708 5.36 -25.63 17.04
N PRO A 709 6.36 -26.52 17.13
CA PRO A 709 7.02 -27.10 15.95
C PRO A 709 6.09 -27.82 14.97
N ALA A 710 5.04 -28.50 15.45
CA ALA A 710 4.08 -29.17 14.57
C ALA A 710 3.25 -28.16 13.77
N LEU A 711 2.88 -27.03 14.38
CA LEU A 711 2.25 -25.93 13.64
C LEU A 711 3.23 -25.31 12.64
N LYS A 712 4.51 -25.14 13.01
CA LYS A 712 5.52 -24.64 12.08
C LYS A 712 5.64 -25.51 10.82
N GLU A 713 5.68 -26.83 10.99
CA GLU A 713 5.71 -27.76 9.87
C GLU A 713 4.44 -27.67 9.01
N ALA A 714 3.26 -27.68 9.64
CA ALA A 714 1.99 -27.55 8.93
C ALA A 714 1.85 -26.21 8.17
N ILE A 715 2.32 -25.11 8.76
CA ILE A 715 2.34 -23.78 8.12
C ILE A 715 3.32 -23.75 6.95
N ASN A 716 4.52 -24.33 7.11
CA ASN A 716 5.48 -24.43 6.02
C ASN A 716 4.89 -25.22 4.85
N LEU A 717 4.24 -26.36 5.13
CA LEU A 717 3.55 -27.15 4.12
C LEU A 717 2.42 -26.36 3.43
N ALA A 718 1.67 -25.54 4.18
CA ALA A 718 0.65 -24.68 3.60
C ALA A 718 1.24 -23.64 2.64
N ILE A 719 2.36 -23.00 3.00
CA ILE A 719 3.05 -22.01 2.16
C ILE A 719 3.73 -22.68 0.95
N GLU A 720 4.29 -23.87 1.11
CA GLU A 720 4.83 -24.68 0.01
C GLU A 720 3.72 -25.16 -0.94
N SER A 721 2.54 -25.42 -0.38
CA SER A 721 1.36 -25.77 -1.16
C SER A 721 0.92 -24.58 -2.01
N ASP A 722 0.74 -23.42 -1.36
CA ASP A 722 0.30 -22.17 -1.97
C ASP A 722 1.20 -20.96 -1.62
N PRO A 723 2.24 -20.69 -2.42
CA PRO A 723 3.08 -19.54 -2.20
C PRO A 723 2.43 -18.18 -2.53
N THR A 724 1.25 -18.14 -3.16
CA THR A 724 0.53 -16.89 -3.46
C THR A 724 -0.40 -16.47 -2.32
N ILE A 725 -0.44 -17.23 -1.22
CA ILE A 725 -1.33 -17.01 -0.08
C ILE A 725 -1.31 -15.55 0.44
N PHE A 726 -0.15 -14.90 0.45
CA PHE A 726 0.00 -13.50 0.90
C PHE A 726 -0.67 -12.46 -0.02
N SER A 727 -1.15 -12.86 -1.19
CA SER A 727 -1.96 -12.04 -2.12
C SER A 727 -3.46 -12.39 -2.10
N ARG A 728 -3.88 -13.33 -1.24
CA ARG A 728 -5.29 -13.64 -1.01
C ARG A 728 -5.91 -12.72 0.04
N SER A 729 -7.24 -12.74 0.16
CA SER A 729 -7.96 -12.00 1.22
C SER A 729 -7.45 -12.33 2.63
N LEU A 730 -7.67 -11.44 3.60
CA LEU A 730 -7.27 -11.70 4.99
C LEU A 730 -7.90 -12.99 5.55
N GLN A 731 -9.16 -13.26 5.19
CA GLN A 731 -9.88 -14.46 5.59
C GLN A 731 -9.19 -15.72 5.08
N GLU A 732 -8.82 -15.78 3.79
CA GLU A 732 -8.12 -16.92 3.19
C GLU A 732 -6.74 -17.14 3.79
N GLN A 733 -6.00 -16.07 4.02
CA GLN A 733 -4.72 -16.14 4.72
C GLN A 733 -4.90 -16.73 6.11
N MET A 734 -5.91 -16.27 6.86
CA MET A 734 -6.16 -16.71 8.22
C MET A 734 -6.63 -18.16 8.27
N ASP A 735 -7.48 -18.59 7.34
CA ASP A 735 -7.90 -19.97 7.24
C ASP A 735 -6.73 -20.89 6.86
N THR A 736 -5.97 -20.55 5.81
CA THR A 736 -4.88 -21.39 5.29
C THR A 736 -3.65 -21.43 6.20
N LEU A 737 -3.28 -20.31 6.84
CA LEU A 737 -2.03 -20.21 7.62
C LEU A 737 -2.22 -20.39 9.13
N ILE A 738 -3.47 -20.38 9.63
CA ILE A 738 -3.74 -20.51 11.07
C ILE A 738 -4.75 -21.62 11.36
N VAL A 739 -5.95 -21.55 10.77
CA VAL A 739 -7.04 -22.50 11.07
C VAL A 739 -6.73 -23.90 10.54
N GLY A 740 -6.38 -24.02 9.26
CA GLY A 740 -6.02 -25.27 8.59
C GLY A 740 -4.89 -26.02 9.31
N PRO A 741 -3.75 -25.37 9.59
CA PRO A 741 -2.67 -25.96 10.37
C PRO A 741 -3.11 -26.48 11.74
N VAL A 742 -3.94 -25.74 12.48
CA VAL A 742 -4.47 -26.20 13.78
C VAL A 742 -5.40 -27.40 13.63
N ARG A 743 -6.29 -27.39 12.63
CA ARG A 743 -7.22 -28.50 12.34
C ARG A 743 -6.51 -29.77 11.86
N SER A 744 -5.34 -29.63 11.23
CA SER A 744 -4.54 -30.75 10.74
C SER A 744 -3.86 -31.56 11.84
N LEU A 745 -3.80 -31.04 13.06
CA LEU A 745 -3.21 -31.73 14.21
C LEU A 745 -4.13 -32.85 14.70
N THR A 746 -3.54 -33.98 15.10
CA THR A 746 -4.27 -35.21 15.47
C THR A 746 -5.14 -35.04 16.73
N ASP A 747 -4.78 -34.12 17.63
CA ASP A 747 -5.60 -33.73 18.77
C ASP A 747 -5.55 -32.20 18.99
N PRO A 748 -6.44 -31.43 18.34
CA PRO A 748 -6.51 -29.98 18.53
C PRO A 748 -6.90 -29.59 19.97
N LYS A 749 -7.53 -30.50 20.74
CA LYS A 749 -7.95 -30.25 22.13
C LYS A 749 -6.78 -30.34 23.11
N ALA A 750 -5.70 -31.05 22.72
CA ALA A 750 -4.44 -31.08 23.48
C ALA A 750 -3.70 -29.73 23.44
N LEU A 751 -4.06 -28.82 22.53
CA LEU A 751 -3.48 -27.48 22.53
C LEU A 751 -3.92 -26.66 23.77
N PRO A 752 -3.04 -25.80 24.29
CA PRO A 752 -3.45 -24.80 25.28
C PRO A 752 -4.48 -23.84 24.67
N ALA A 753 -5.28 -23.17 25.50
CA ALA A 753 -6.12 -22.07 25.04
C ALA A 753 -5.20 -20.92 24.60
N TYR A 754 -4.92 -20.82 23.31
CA TYR A 754 -3.96 -19.86 22.78
C TYR A 754 -4.55 -18.46 22.80
N ALA A 755 -3.95 -17.58 23.59
CA ALA A 755 -4.27 -16.16 23.56
C ALA A 755 -3.67 -15.49 22.32
N ILE A 756 -4.51 -14.83 21.52
CA ILE A 756 -4.12 -13.97 20.40
C ILE A 756 -4.45 -12.53 20.80
N LEU A 757 -3.42 -11.71 20.97
CA LEU A 757 -3.53 -10.34 21.47
C LEU A 757 -3.32 -9.33 20.33
N ILE A 758 -4.30 -8.46 20.07
CA ILE A 758 -4.20 -7.38 19.08
C ILE A 758 -4.36 -6.03 19.80
N ASP A 759 -3.29 -5.23 19.88
CA ASP A 759 -3.26 -3.93 20.58
C ASP A 759 -3.27 -2.78 19.57
N GLY A 760 -4.13 -1.79 19.79
CA GLY A 760 -4.18 -0.55 19.03
C GLY A 760 -4.81 -0.70 17.65
N LEU A 761 -5.91 -1.44 17.50
CA LEU A 761 -6.59 -1.57 16.19
C LEU A 761 -6.97 -0.20 15.59
N ASP A 762 -7.25 0.81 16.43
CA ASP A 762 -7.43 2.23 16.06
C ASP A 762 -6.19 2.89 15.44
N GLU A 763 -5.03 2.25 15.50
CA GLU A 763 -3.80 2.71 14.87
C GLU A 763 -3.60 2.14 13.46
N CYS A 764 -4.51 1.29 12.99
CA CYS A 764 -4.54 0.78 11.63
C CYS A 764 -5.09 1.81 10.65
N LYS A 765 -4.42 1.99 9.50
CA LYS A 765 -4.86 2.89 8.44
C LYS A 765 -6.10 2.36 7.72
N GLY A 766 -7.17 3.14 7.76
CA GLY A 766 -8.39 2.91 7.00
C GLY A 766 -9.41 2.08 7.78
N GLU A 767 -10.61 2.65 7.97
CA GLU A 767 -11.70 2.01 8.71
C GLU A 767 -12.20 0.71 8.05
N HIS A 768 -12.08 0.61 6.72
CA HIS A 768 -12.46 -0.60 5.97
C HIS A 768 -11.51 -1.77 6.28
N HIS A 769 -10.21 -1.53 6.43
CA HIS A 769 -9.24 -2.56 6.84
C HIS A 769 -9.48 -3.04 8.27
N GLN A 770 -9.87 -2.13 9.18
CA GLN A 770 -10.27 -2.52 10.54
C GLN A 770 -11.49 -3.46 10.49
N SER A 771 -12.48 -3.13 9.66
CA SER A 771 -13.68 -3.96 9.46
C SER A 771 -13.35 -5.32 8.84
N GLU A 772 -12.48 -5.36 7.82
CA GLU A 772 -12.02 -6.60 7.19
C GLU A 772 -11.35 -7.54 8.18
N LEU A 773 -10.45 -7.01 9.03
CA LEU A 773 -9.78 -7.81 10.05
C LEU A 773 -10.78 -8.38 11.07
N LEU A 774 -11.74 -7.57 11.53
CA LEU A 774 -12.79 -8.02 12.45
C LEU A 774 -13.66 -9.12 11.84
N GLY A 775 -14.04 -8.98 10.57
CA GLY A 775 -14.75 -10.01 9.81
C GLY A 775 -13.95 -11.30 9.68
N ALA A 776 -12.67 -11.21 9.31
CA ALA A 776 -11.79 -12.39 9.22
C ALA A 776 -11.64 -13.10 10.58
N ILE A 777 -11.52 -12.36 11.68
CA ILE A 777 -11.48 -12.91 13.04
C ILE A 777 -12.78 -13.65 13.36
N LYS A 778 -13.94 -13.05 13.07
CA LYS A 778 -15.27 -13.66 13.27
C LYS A 778 -15.37 -15.01 12.58
N GLU A 779 -15.08 -15.03 11.28
CA GLU A 779 -15.25 -16.21 10.43
C GLU A 779 -14.20 -17.30 10.71
N CYS A 780 -12.96 -16.92 11.04
CA CYS A 780 -11.85 -17.87 11.14
C CYS A 780 -11.49 -18.22 12.59
N LEU A 781 -11.13 -17.24 13.42
CA LEU A 781 -10.58 -17.50 14.76
C LEU A 781 -11.65 -17.81 15.80
N LEU A 782 -12.88 -17.31 15.59
CA LEU A 782 -14.03 -17.59 16.45
C LEU A 782 -14.86 -18.77 15.96
N ALA A 783 -14.36 -19.58 15.01
CA ALA A 783 -15.00 -20.80 14.54
C ALA A 783 -14.90 -21.95 15.57
N ASP A 784 -15.91 -22.82 15.61
CA ASP A 784 -16.00 -23.90 16.60
C ASP A 784 -14.85 -24.91 16.53
N GLY A 785 -14.48 -25.42 17.71
CA GLY A 785 -13.41 -26.41 17.85
C GLY A 785 -11.98 -25.86 17.84
N LEU A 786 -11.78 -24.55 17.67
CA LEU A 786 -10.47 -23.91 17.73
C LEU A 786 -10.07 -23.49 19.16
N PRO A 787 -8.77 -23.55 19.51
CA PRO A 787 -8.28 -23.28 20.86
C PRO A 787 -8.04 -21.77 21.12
N PHE A 788 -8.53 -20.88 20.27
CA PHE A 788 -8.15 -19.47 20.32
C PHE A 788 -9.03 -18.64 21.28
N ARG A 789 -8.36 -17.74 22.00
CA ARG A 789 -8.96 -16.66 22.80
C ARG A 789 -8.42 -15.34 22.24
N VAL A 790 -9.26 -14.59 21.54
CA VAL A 790 -8.84 -13.37 20.85
C VAL A 790 -9.14 -12.16 21.72
N PHE A 791 -8.13 -11.37 22.06
CA PHE A 791 -8.29 -10.15 22.84
C PHE A 791 -7.80 -8.95 22.05
N ILE A 792 -8.74 -8.06 21.72
CA ILE A 792 -8.52 -6.81 20.99
C ILE A 792 -8.63 -5.63 21.95
N ALA A 793 -7.63 -4.74 21.96
CA ALA A 793 -7.75 -3.44 22.62
C ALA A 793 -7.72 -2.32 21.58
N SER A 794 -8.66 -1.39 21.69
CA SER A 794 -8.79 -0.29 20.74
C SER A 794 -9.45 0.94 21.37
N ARG A 795 -9.28 2.12 20.78
CA ARG A 795 -10.22 3.22 21.01
C ARG A 795 -11.60 2.86 20.45
N PRO A 796 -12.70 3.38 21.03
CA PRO A 796 -14.04 3.18 20.50
C PRO A 796 -14.24 4.07 19.27
N GLU A 797 -13.50 3.81 18.20
CA GLU A 797 -13.70 4.43 16.88
C GLU A 797 -14.91 3.81 16.17
N TRP A 798 -15.38 4.45 15.10
CA TRP A 798 -16.65 4.10 14.47
C TRP A 798 -16.71 2.63 14.01
N ALA A 799 -15.67 2.13 13.34
CA ALA A 799 -15.63 0.74 12.88
C ALA A 799 -15.74 -0.25 14.06
N ILE A 800 -15.06 0.02 15.17
CA ILE A 800 -15.11 -0.83 16.37
C ILE A 800 -16.47 -0.76 17.05
N ARG A 801 -17.06 0.44 17.17
CA ARG A 801 -18.40 0.62 17.74
C ARG A 801 -19.46 -0.09 16.93
N ARG A 802 -19.42 0.04 15.59
CA ARG A 802 -20.40 -0.58 14.69
C ARG A 802 -20.50 -2.09 14.93
N GLU A 803 -19.36 -2.77 15.12
CA GLU A 803 -19.36 -4.21 15.33
C GLU A 803 -19.79 -4.63 16.75
N LEU A 804 -19.56 -3.79 17.76
CA LEU A 804 -19.76 -4.12 19.18
C LEU A 804 -21.05 -3.55 19.78
N ASP A 805 -21.64 -2.51 19.21
CA ASP A 805 -22.90 -1.92 19.68
C ASP A 805 -24.10 -2.83 19.33
N PRO A 806 -25.26 -2.68 20.00
CA PRO A 806 -26.43 -3.50 19.72
C PRO A 806 -26.83 -3.49 18.23
N GLY A 807 -26.90 -4.67 17.62
CA GLY A 807 -27.13 -4.86 16.18
C GLY A 807 -25.87 -5.04 15.33
N GLY A 808 -24.68 -4.94 15.93
CA GLY A 808 -23.40 -5.26 15.31
C GLY A 808 -23.09 -6.77 15.29
N ASP A 809 -22.29 -7.20 14.31
CA ASP A 809 -21.98 -8.61 14.04
C ASP A 809 -21.19 -9.31 15.16
N LEU A 810 -20.49 -8.55 16.01
CA LEU A 810 -19.68 -9.05 17.10
C LEU A 810 -20.33 -8.83 18.47
N HIS A 811 -21.48 -8.17 18.55
CA HIS A 811 -22.12 -7.76 19.81
C HIS A 811 -22.33 -8.95 20.77
N GLU A 812 -22.93 -10.04 20.31
CA GLU A 812 -23.20 -11.22 21.13
C GLU A 812 -21.95 -12.11 21.33
N LEU A 813 -21.01 -12.05 20.38
CA LEU A 813 -19.78 -12.87 20.35
C LEU A 813 -18.67 -12.30 21.24
N ALA A 814 -18.69 -10.99 21.49
CA ALA A 814 -17.66 -10.27 22.21
C ALA A 814 -18.01 -10.08 23.69
N TYR A 815 -17.07 -10.43 24.56
CA TYR A 815 -17.05 -9.93 25.92
C TYR A 815 -16.47 -8.50 25.92
N HIS A 816 -17.35 -7.50 26.05
CA HIS A 816 -16.97 -6.08 25.94
C HIS A 816 -16.62 -5.47 27.30
N ILE A 817 -15.36 -5.05 27.46
CA ILE A 817 -14.88 -4.29 28.61
C ILE A 817 -14.73 -2.80 28.24
N GLN A 818 -15.56 -1.95 28.82
CA GLN A 818 -15.43 -0.49 28.74
C GLN A 818 -14.64 0.01 29.95
N LEU A 819 -13.36 0.30 29.76
CA LEU A 819 -12.42 0.59 30.85
C LEU A 819 -12.80 1.81 31.70
N ASN A 820 -13.39 2.83 31.09
CA ASN A 820 -13.70 4.08 31.77
C ASN A 820 -15.03 4.02 32.53
N ASP A 821 -15.97 3.18 32.09
CA ASP A 821 -17.32 3.12 32.64
C ASP A 821 -17.46 2.02 33.71
N LYS A 822 -16.74 0.90 33.54
CA LYS A 822 -16.83 -0.28 34.42
C LYS A 822 -15.77 -0.29 35.54
N TYR A 823 -14.60 0.33 35.36
CA TYR A 823 -13.50 0.27 36.33
C TYR A 823 -12.95 1.64 36.70
N ASP A 824 -13.26 2.07 37.92
CA ASP A 824 -12.68 3.28 38.49
C ASP A 824 -11.17 3.12 38.72
N ALA A 825 -10.38 3.87 37.97
CA ALA A 825 -8.93 3.90 38.07
C ALA A 825 -8.41 4.66 39.30
N THR A 826 -9.28 5.41 40.01
CA THR A 826 -8.89 6.36 41.06
C THR A 826 -8.08 5.70 42.18
N ALA A 827 -8.52 4.54 42.68
CA ALA A 827 -7.81 3.81 43.74
C ALA A 827 -6.43 3.30 43.29
N ASP A 828 -6.32 2.83 42.05
CA ASP A 828 -5.07 2.34 41.49
C ASP A 828 -4.10 3.49 41.19
N ILE A 829 -4.58 4.61 40.65
CA ILE A 829 -3.79 5.83 40.43
C ILE A 829 -3.23 6.34 41.76
N ARG A 830 -4.05 6.37 42.80
CA ARG A 830 -3.63 6.74 44.16
C ARG A 830 -2.50 5.84 44.65
N ARG A 831 -2.64 4.51 44.53
CA ARG A 831 -1.61 3.55 44.94
C ARG A 831 -0.33 3.72 44.12
N TYR A 832 -0.45 3.89 42.81
CA TYR A 832 0.65 4.13 41.89
C TYR A 832 1.45 5.38 42.28
N LEU A 833 0.77 6.52 42.47
CA LEU A 833 1.39 7.78 42.88
C LEU A 833 2.09 7.63 44.24
N TRP A 834 1.40 7.06 45.23
CA TRP A 834 1.99 6.82 46.55
C TRP A 834 3.29 6.00 46.47
N ARG A 835 3.26 4.89 45.74
CA ARG A 835 4.40 3.97 45.61
C ARG A 835 5.57 4.64 44.90
N ARG A 836 5.32 5.18 43.71
CA ARG A 836 6.36 5.75 42.85
C ARG A 836 6.95 7.03 43.43
N LEU A 837 6.14 7.91 43.99
CA LEU A 837 6.66 9.11 44.64
C LEU A 837 7.51 8.75 45.85
N ARG A 838 7.06 7.84 46.74
CA ARG A 838 7.93 7.38 47.86
C ARG A 838 9.24 6.77 47.39
N GLU A 839 9.24 6.01 46.30
CA GLU A 839 10.47 5.47 45.72
C GLU A 839 11.42 6.58 45.24
N ILE A 840 10.88 7.61 44.58
CA ILE A 840 11.63 8.80 44.15
C ILE A 840 12.22 9.52 45.38
N GLY A 841 11.43 9.75 46.42
CA GLY A 841 11.88 10.43 47.64
C GLY A 841 12.99 9.71 48.37
N ARG A 842 12.89 8.38 48.48
CA ARG A 842 13.95 7.52 49.06
C ARG A 842 15.27 7.64 48.29
N ARG A 843 15.20 7.83 46.97
CA ARG A 843 16.37 7.99 46.09
C ARG A 843 16.83 9.44 45.97
N SER A 844 16.01 10.41 46.39
CA SER A 844 16.29 11.85 46.31
C SER A 844 17.54 12.22 47.10
N ARG A 845 18.14 13.36 46.80
CA ARG A 845 19.23 13.97 47.59
C ARG A 845 18.71 14.95 48.65
N GLY A 846 17.53 15.53 48.47
CA GLY A 846 16.92 16.48 49.41
C GLY A 846 16.44 15.82 50.70
N PHE A 847 16.52 16.57 51.80
CA PHE A 847 16.16 16.08 53.13
C PHE A 847 14.63 15.95 53.27
N GLU A 848 13.89 16.91 52.73
CA GLU A 848 12.43 16.98 52.78
C GLU A 848 11.78 15.79 52.03
N ALA A 849 12.25 15.50 50.81
CA ALA A 849 11.75 14.39 50.00
C ALA A 849 12.07 12.99 50.59
N ARG A 850 13.10 12.88 51.45
CA ARG A 850 13.45 11.63 52.15
C ARG A 850 12.62 11.41 53.42
N SER A 851 11.89 12.42 53.87
CA SER A 851 11.04 12.30 55.05
C SER A 851 10.00 11.20 54.86
N HIS A 852 9.72 10.43 55.92
CA HIS A 852 8.64 9.45 55.93
C HIS A 852 7.25 10.09 55.81
N LEU A 853 7.15 11.40 56.02
CA LEU A 853 5.94 12.21 55.88
C LEU A 853 5.72 12.69 54.43
N TRP A 854 6.68 12.47 53.52
CA TRP A 854 6.56 12.83 52.12
C TRP A 854 6.33 11.58 51.24
N PRO A 855 5.44 11.66 50.23
CA PRO A 855 4.54 12.78 49.91
C PRO A 855 3.39 12.91 50.93
N ALA A 856 2.81 14.11 51.06
CA ALA A 856 1.64 14.32 51.91
C ALA A 856 0.39 13.64 51.31
N ALA A 857 -0.56 13.24 52.16
CA ALA A 857 -1.77 12.56 51.68
C ALA A 857 -2.65 13.50 50.84
N GLU A 858 -2.72 14.76 51.24
CA GLU A 858 -3.46 15.82 50.56
C GLU A 858 -2.92 16.06 49.14
N ASP A 859 -1.59 16.11 49.00
CA ASP A 859 -0.90 16.27 47.72
C ASP A 859 -1.24 15.13 46.74
N ILE A 860 -1.29 13.89 47.24
CA ILE A 860 -1.68 12.73 46.44
C ILE A 860 -3.13 12.85 45.98
N GLU A 861 -4.06 13.23 46.87
CA GLU A 861 -5.47 13.37 46.48
C GLU A 861 -5.68 14.45 45.42
N ILE A 862 -4.93 15.55 45.47
CA ILE A 862 -4.97 16.59 44.43
C ILE A 862 -4.57 16.01 43.07
N LEU A 863 -3.47 15.27 43.01
CA LEU A 863 -3.00 14.63 41.77
C LEU A 863 -3.94 13.54 41.27
N VAL A 864 -4.55 12.76 42.18
CA VAL A 864 -5.53 11.72 41.85
C VAL A 864 -6.78 12.33 41.21
N ARG A 865 -7.30 13.43 41.77
CA ARG A 865 -8.43 14.17 41.21
C ARG A 865 -8.08 14.76 39.84
N ALA A 866 -6.91 15.40 39.73
CA ALA A 866 -6.43 15.98 38.47
C ALA A 866 -6.24 14.93 37.37
N ALA A 867 -5.84 13.70 37.73
CA ALA A 867 -5.71 12.61 36.77
C ALA A 867 -7.05 12.21 36.12
N SER A 868 -8.20 12.44 36.78
CA SER A 868 -9.54 12.16 36.25
C SER A 868 -9.65 10.76 35.62
N GLY A 869 -9.12 9.75 36.32
CA GLY A 869 -9.10 8.35 35.85
C GLY A 869 -8.09 8.02 34.73
N GLN A 870 -7.29 8.98 34.27
CA GLN A 870 -6.29 8.78 33.22
C GLN A 870 -4.90 8.52 33.79
N PHE A 871 -4.43 7.28 33.64
CA PHE A 871 -3.08 6.88 34.05
C PHE A 871 -1.97 7.67 33.36
N ILE A 872 -2.18 8.15 32.14
CA ILE A 872 -1.17 8.95 31.44
C ILE A 872 -0.81 10.22 32.20
N TYR A 873 -1.77 10.87 32.88
CA TYR A 873 -1.49 12.03 33.71
C TYR A 873 -0.55 11.66 34.86
N ALA A 874 -0.93 10.65 35.64
CA ALA A 874 -0.13 10.19 36.78
C ALA A 874 1.25 9.68 36.36
N ALA A 875 1.35 8.95 35.25
CA ALA A 875 2.62 8.49 34.69
C ALA A 875 3.52 9.65 34.25
N THR A 876 2.95 10.66 33.61
CA THR A 876 3.67 11.87 33.20
C THR A 876 4.20 12.63 34.42
N VAL A 877 3.37 12.82 35.46
CA VAL A 877 3.79 13.45 36.73
C VAL A 877 4.93 12.67 37.38
N VAL A 878 4.80 11.35 37.51
CA VAL A 878 5.87 10.52 38.11
C VAL A 878 7.16 10.61 37.31
N LYS A 879 7.10 10.58 35.98
CA LYS A 879 8.29 10.74 35.13
C LYS A 879 8.92 12.12 35.29
N TYR A 880 8.11 13.19 35.28
CA TYR A 880 8.56 14.56 35.52
C TYR A 880 9.20 14.70 36.91
N MET A 881 8.69 14.02 37.93
CA MET A 881 9.28 14.03 39.28
C MET A 881 10.53 13.14 39.40
N SER A 882 10.75 12.21 38.48
CA SER A 882 11.91 11.31 38.49
C SER A 882 13.15 11.93 37.85
N GLU A 883 13.05 13.14 37.29
CA GLU A 883 14.16 13.80 36.60
C GLU A 883 15.31 14.13 37.58
N PRO A 884 16.57 13.73 37.30
CA PRO A 884 17.64 13.73 38.32
C PRO A 884 18.13 15.12 38.78
N ARG A 885 17.77 16.19 38.05
CA ARG A 885 18.42 17.51 38.16
C ARG A 885 17.76 18.46 39.16
N VAL A 886 16.53 18.18 39.60
CA VAL A 886 15.74 19.08 40.47
C VAL A 886 15.20 18.28 41.66
N ASP A 887 15.06 18.93 42.81
CA ASP A 887 14.52 18.26 43.99
C ASP A 887 13.03 17.89 43.79
N PRO A 888 12.63 16.62 44.02
CA PRO A 888 11.27 16.17 43.80
C PRO A 888 10.25 16.80 44.75
N PHE A 889 10.68 17.37 45.90
CA PHE A 889 9.80 18.11 46.79
C PHE A 889 9.30 19.41 46.11
N ASP A 890 10.21 20.17 45.51
CA ASP A 890 9.88 21.43 44.83
C ASP A 890 9.02 21.16 43.59
N ARG A 891 9.37 20.14 42.78
CA ARG A 891 8.57 19.75 41.61
C ARG A 891 7.15 19.31 41.98
N LEU A 892 6.95 18.62 43.12
CA LEU A 892 5.60 18.26 43.57
C LEU A 892 4.75 19.51 43.80
N ARG A 893 5.32 20.52 44.48
CA ARG A 893 4.63 21.79 44.74
C ARG A 893 4.30 22.54 43.45
N THR A 894 5.21 22.53 42.48
CA THR A 894 5.00 23.12 41.16
C THR A 894 3.83 22.46 40.44
N VAL A 895 3.82 21.12 40.34
CA VAL A 895 2.75 20.37 39.65
C VAL A 895 1.41 20.57 40.35
N ILE A 896 1.37 20.60 41.69
CA ILE A 896 0.16 20.91 42.45
C ILE A 896 -0.34 22.32 42.12
N GLY A 897 0.56 23.31 42.04
CA GLY A 897 0.22 24.67 41.63
C GLY A 897 -0.37 24.79 40.22
N TRP A 898 -0.14 23.79 39.35
CA TRP A 898 -0.73 23.73 38.02
C TRP A 898 -2.15 23.18 37.99
N THR A 899 -2.58 22.49 39.05
CA THR A 899 -3.92 21.91 39.11
C THR A 899 -4.97 23.00 39.38
N PRO A 900 -6.12 22.99 38.66
CA PRO A 900 -7.20 23.95 38.91
C PRO A 900 -7.86 23.72 40.28
N ALA A 901 -8.44 24.78 40.86
CA ALA A 901 -9.24 24.70 42.08
C ALA A 901 -10.57 23.95 41.87
N GLU A 902 -11.18 23.48 42.97
CA GLU A 902 -12.26 22.48 43.03
C GLU A 902 -13.53 22.75 42.17
N ASP A 903 -13.73 23.98 41.67
CA ASP A 903 -14.99 24.42 41.03
C ASP A 903 -14.97 24.43 39.48
N GLN A 904 -13.85 24.09 38.83
CA GLN A 904 -13.74 24.04 37.37
C GLN A 904 -13.67 22.59 36.88
N LEU A 905 -14.83 21.95 36.68
CA LEU A 905 -14.95 20.64 36.03
C LEU A 905 -14.57 20.75 34.54
N ALA A 906 -13.26 20.78 34.29
CA ALA A 906 -12.65 20.76 32.97
C ALA A 906 -12.79 19.37 32.32
N ARG A 907 -12.84 19.31 30.99
CA ARG A 907 -12.90 18.03 30.27
C ARG A 907 -11.61 17.24 30.54
N PRO A 908 -11.63 15.89 30.60
CA PRO A 908 -10.46 15.11 31.04
C PRO A 908 -9.17 15.35 30.23
N PHE A 909 -9.26 15.71 28.95
CA PHE A 909 -8.08 16.06 28.13
C PHE A 909 -7.53 17.46 28.41
N GLU A 910 -8.34 18.37 28.94
CA GLU A 910 -7.95 19.77 29.21
C GLU A 910 -6.95 19.86 30.36
N ILE A 911 -7.14 19.05 31.41
CA ILE A 911 -6.19 18.97 32.54
C ILE A 911 -4.87 18.34 32.08
N LEU A 912 -4.92 17.34 31.21
CA LEU A 912 -3.73 16.72 30.62
C LEU A 912 -3.00 17.69 29.68
N ASP A 913 -3.73 18.43 28.85
CA ASP A 913 -3.18 19.46 27.96
C ASP A 913 -2.54 20.60 28.75
N ARG A 914 -3.12 20.97 29.90
CA ARG A 914 -2.52 21.93 30.83
C ARG A 914 -1.23 21.41 31.44
N LEU A 915 -1.16 20.13 31.81
CA LEU A 915 0.08 19.51 32.28
C LEU A 915 1.17 19.56 31.19
N TYR A 916 0.84 19.17 29.95
CA TYR A 916 1.78 19.28 28.82
C TYR A 916 2.21 20.72 28.56
N THR A 917 1.26 21.65 28.60
CA THR A 917 1.51 23.08 28.41
C THR A 917 2.50 23.62 29.43
N ASN A 918 2.32 23.28 30.70
CA ASN A 918 3.17 23.77 31.77
C ASN A 918 4.58 23.14 31.74
N ILE A 919 4.67 21.83 31.50
CA ILE A 919 5.98 21.15 31.34
C ILE A 919 6.75 21.76 30.17
N LEU A 920 6.11 21.94 29.01
CA LEU A 920 6.73 22.58 27.85
C LEU A 920 7.09 24.05 28.11
N SER A 921 6.26 24.78 28.85
CA SER A 921 6.51 26.20 29.18
C SER A 921 7.68 26.36 30.14
N GLU A 922 7.82 25.46 31.12
CA GLU A 922 8.99 25.45 32.00
C GLU A 922 10.26 25.03 31.27
N ALA A 923 10.21 23.98 30.46
CA ALA A 923 11.35 23.57 29.64
C ALA A 923 11.79 24.71 28.69
N LYS A 924 10.82 25.40 28.09
CA LYS A 924 11.05 26.62 27.30
C LYS A 924 11.75 27.69 28.13
N ALA A 925 11.20 28.04 29.30
CA ALA A 925 11.75 29.09 30.14
C ALA A 925 13.16 28.74 30.66
N ALA A 926 13.40 27.48 31.04
CA ALA A 926 14.70 26.99 31.48
C ALA A 926 15.74 27.04 30.36
N TYR A 927 15.38 26.56 29.17
CA TYR A 927 16.27 26.59 28.01
C TYR A 927 16.60 28.03 27.59
N GLU A 928 15.60 28.90 27.48
CA GLU A 928 15.78 30.31 27.06
C GLU A 928 16.51 31.14 28.14
N ALA A 929 16.40 30.77 29.42
CA ALA A 929 17.16 31.40 30.50
C ALA A 929 18.65 31.03 30.51
N VAL A 930 19.02 29.85 30.00
CA VAL A 930 20.42 29.44 29.83
C VAL A 930 20.99 30.00 28.53
N ASP A 931 20.16 30.11 27.48
CA ASP A 931 20.53 30.62 26.16
C ASP A 931 20.46 32.15 26.02
N ILE A 932 20.99 32.89 27.00
CA ILE A 932 20.92 34.36 27.10
C ILE A 932 21.58 35.05 25.90
N TYR A 933 22.62 34.43 25.33
CA TYR A 933 23.45 35.03 24.29
C TYR A 933 22.94 34.77 22.87
N THR A 934 22.28 33.64 22.60
CA THR A 934 21.84 33.31 21.23
C THR A 934 20.33 33.42 21.00
N ARG A 935 19.52 33.57 22.06
CA ARG A 935 18.07 33.83 22.01
C ARG A 935 17.31 32.89 21.06
N ARG A 936 17.63 31.60 21.07
CA ARG A 936 17.00 30.61 20.17
C ARG A 936 15.59 30.28 20.65
N ASP A 937 14.66 30.15 19.69
CA ASP A 937 13.27 29.78 19.96
C ASP A 937 13.18 28.28 20.25
N PHE A 938 12.96 27.95 21.52
CA PHE A 938 12.88 26.57 22.01
C PHE A 938 11.84 25.72 21.26
N LEU A 939 10.63 26.28 21.05
CA LEU A 939 9.52 25.52 20.46
C LEU A 939 9.81 25.20 19.00
N LEU A 940 10.46 26.12 18.30
CA LEU A 940 10.88 25.98 16.91
C LEU A 940 11.95 24.89 16.74
N LEU A 941 12.96 24.90 17.62
CA LEU A 941 13.99 23.86 17.66
C LEU A 941 13.38 22.49 18.00
N PHE A 942 12.55 22.42 19.04
CA PHE A 942 11.93 21.17 19.46
C PHE A 942 11.03 20.58 18.35
N LYS A 943 10.24 21.41 17.67
CA LYS A 943 9.42 20.99 16.54
C LYS A 943 10.29 20.53 15.35
N ALA A 944 11.46 21.13 15.12
CA ALA A 944 12.41 20.67 14.09
C ALA A 944 12.92 19.25 14.35
N TYR A 945 13.33 18.94 15.59
CA TYR A 945 13.73 17.57 15.97
C TYR A 945 12.56 16.59 15.85
N HIS A 946 11.36 16.99 16.27
CA HIS A 946 10.18 16.15 16.13
C HIS A 946 9.81 15.88 14.66
N MET A 947 9.92 16.88 13.79
CA MET A 947 9.64 16.75 12.36
C MET A 947 10.67 15.87 11.63
N LYS A 948 11.93 15.86 12.08
CA LYS A 948 12.98 14.96 11.58
C LYS A 948 12.57 13.49 11.66
N ASP A 949 11.94 13.10 12.76
CA ASP A 949 11.65 11.69 13.07
C ASP A 949 10.21 11.26 12.72
N THR A 950 9.39 12.20 12.26
CA THR A 950 8.02 11.98 11.75
C THR A 950 7.97 12.24 10.24
N LYS A 951 6.87 11.87 9.57
CA LYS A 951 6.70 12.06 8.11
C LYS A 951 6.80 13.52 7.63
N GLY A 952 6.99 14.47 8.55
CA GLY A 952 7.09 15.90 8.26
C GLY A 952 8.34 16.27 7.45
N LEU A 953 9.43 15.51 7.49
CA LEU A 953 10.68 15.81 6.76
C LEU A 953 11.10 14.70 5.77
N SER A 954 10.19 13.84 5.29
CA SER A 954 10.53 12.62 4.51
C SER A 954 11.33 12.84 3.21
N GLY A 955 11.45 14.07 2.70
CA GLY A 955 12.36 14.42 1.60
C GLY A 955 13.83 14.59 2.00
N LEU A 956 14.14 14.55 3.29
CA LEU A 956 15.45 14.84 3.91
C LEU A 956 16.23 13.59 4.33
N ASP A 957 15.69 12.38 4.12
CA ASP A 957 16.34 11.12 4.52
C ASP A 957 17.76 11.00 3.96
N LEU A 958 18.06 11.53 2.77
CA LEU A 958 19.42 11.50 2.22
C LEU A 958 20.42 12.44 2.95
N CYS A 959 19.96 13.52 3.58
CA CYS A 959 20.81 14.58 4.12
C CYS A 959 20.86 14.63 5.64
N PHE A 960 19.76 14.29 6.32
CA PHE A 960 19.58 14.42 7.77
C PHE A 960 19.40 13.12 8.53
N ASN A 961 19.72 11.99 7.90
CA ASN A 961 19.69 10.70 8.59
C ASN A 961 20.33 10.83 9.98
N HIS A 962 21.51 11.45 10.11
CA HIS A 962 22.16 11.61 11.42
C HIS A 962 21.82 12.93 12.15
N THR A 963 21.46 12.86 13.45
CA THR A 963 21.18 14.02 14.34
C THR A 963 22.27 15.10 14.30
N MET A 964 23.55 14.71 14.23
CA MET A 964 24.67 15.68 14.21
C MET A 964 24.61 16.63 13.00
N ARG A 965 24.02 16.19 11.88
CA ARG A 965 23.85 17.04 10.69
C ARG A 965 22.77 18.10 10.90
N LEU A 966 21.70 17.76 11.63
CA LEU A 966 20.68 18.73 12.04
C LEU A 966 21.25 19.77 12.99
N ASN A 967 22.04 19.34 13.97
CA ASN A 967 22.71 20.26 14.91
C ASN A 967 23.62 21.23 14.14
N ALA A 968 24.42 20.72 13.20
CA ALA A 968 25.31 21.54 12.39
C ALA A 968 24.53 22.60 11.57
N VAL A 969 23.43 22.22 10.93
CA VAL A 969 22.58 23.15 10.15
C VAL A 969 21.91 24.21 11.04
N LEU A 970 21.45 23.81 12.23
CA LEU A 970 20.85 24.74 13.18
C LEU A 970 21.89 25.57 13.96
N GLY A 971 23.20 25.36 13.70
CA GLY A 971 24.29 26.04 14.42
C GLY A 971 24.35 25.66 15.90
N LEU A 972 23.89 24.46 16.23
CA LEU A 972 23.82 23.92 17.58
C LEU A 972 25.08 23.09 17.90
N GLU A 973 25.39 22.99 19.18
CA GLU A 973 26.46 22.15 19.68
C GLU A 973 26.14 20.65 19.47
N GLU A 974 27.17 19.81 19.49
CA GLU A 974 27.06 18.36 19.27
C GLU A 974 26.00 17.71 20.19
N TRP A 975 25.93 18.16 21.44
CA TRP A 975 25.02 17.66 22.49
C TRP A 975 23.80 18.56 22.73
N ALA A 976 23.53 19.53 21.86
CA ALA A 976 22.45 20.50 22.06
C ALA A 976 21.05 19.85 22.11
N HIS A 977 20.87 18.74 21.40
CA HIS A 977 19.66 17.94 21.45
C HIS A 977 19.41 17.37 22.86
N GLU A 978 20.45 16.96 23.58
CA GLU A 978 20.33 16.50 24.98
C GLU A 978 19.94 17.66 25.90
N SER A 979 20.53 18.83 25.71
CA SER A 979 20.17 20.04 26.46
C SER A 979 18.71 20.44 26.20
N LEU A 980 18.27 20.44 24.95
CA LEU A 980 16.90 20.83 24.54
C LEU A 980 15.83 19.92 25.13
N ILE A 981 16.08 18.61 25.22
CA ILE A 981 15.11 17.64 25.73
C ILE A 981 15.32 17.30 27.20
N SER A 982 16.34 17.86 27.86
CA SER A 982 16.70 17.45 29.23
C SER A 982 15.59 17.67 30.24
N ASP A 983 14.78 18.72 30.07
CA ASP A 983 13.60 19.01 30.89
C ASP A 983 12.29 18.46 30.28
N LEU A 984 12.38 17.70 29.19
CA LEU A 984 11.26 17.04 28.50
C LEU A 984 11.33 15.51 28.57
N GLN A 985 12.23 14.95 29.38
CA GLN A 985 12.39 13.49 29.52
C GLN A 985 11.14 12.79 30.07
N SER A 986 10.21 13.55 30.63
CA SER A 986 8.87 13.08 31.01
C SER A 986 7.91 12.84 29.84
N LEU A 987 8.12 13.51 28.70
CA LEU A 987 7.22 13.50 27.54
C LEU A 987 7.83 12.78 26.33
N VAL A 988 9.13 12.89 26.15
CA VAL A 988 9.87 12.33 25.01
C VAL A 988 11.09 11.54 25.44
N ILE A 989 11.53 10.64 24.57
CA ILE A 989 12.77 9.88 24.70
C ILE A 989 13.59 9.95 23.42
N TYR A 990 14.90 9.82 23.59
CA TYR A 990 15.87 9.66 22.52
C TYR A 990 16.31 8.19 22.42
N GLU A 991 15.99 7.54 21.30
CA GLU A 991 16.41 6.16 21.02
C GLU A 991 17.61 6.18 20.06
N PRO A 992 18.73 5.49 20.37
CA PRO A 992 19.83 5.31 19.42
C PRO A 992 19.33 4.57 18.17
N SER A 993 19.64 5.08 16.99
CA SER A 993 19.28 4.47 15.72
C SER A 993 20.52 4.31 14.85
N GLN A 994 20.76 3.10 14.33
CA GLN A 994 21.90 2.87 13.43
C GLN A 994 21.78 3.66 12.12
N VAL A 995 20.55 3.95 11.69
CA VAL A 995 20.28 4.72 10.46
C VAL A 995 20.21 6.21 10.77
N HIS A 996 19.60 6.59 11.91
CA HIS A 996 19.27 8.00 12.18
C HIS A 996 20.18 8.71 13.20
N GLY A 997 21.22 8.03 13.69
CA GLY A 997 21.98 8.44 14.88
C GLY A 997 21.13 8.32 16.14
N PHE A 998 20.13 9.18 16.25
CA PHE A 998 19.13 9.15 17.30
C PHE A 998 17.75 9.58 16.79
N LYS A 999 16.71 9.01 17.40
CA LYS A 999 15.30 9.25 17.08
C LYS A 999 14.55 9.76 18.30
N LEU A 1000 13.89 10.91 18.17
CA LEU A 1000 12.97 11.47 19.14
C LEU A 1000 11.62 10.75 19.05
N ARG A 1001 11.19 10.17 20.17
CA ARG A 1001 9.91 9.46 20.27
C ARG A 1001 9.11 10.02 21.44
N SER A 1002 7.83 10.30 21.20
CA SER A 1002 6.89 10.63 22.28
C SER A 1002 6.50 9.35 23.02
N TYR A 1003 6.47 9.39 24.36
CA TYR A 1003 6.03 8.23 25.16
C TYR A 1003 4.57 7.86 24.91
N HIS A 1004 3.74 8.84 24.59
CA HIS A 1004 2.32 8.62 24.38
C HIS A 1004 1.76 9.47 23.25
N ARG A 1005 0.85 8.88 22.46
CA ARG A 1005 0.23 9.50 21.28
C ARG A 1005 -0.56 10.76 21.62
N SER A 1006 -1.11 10.89 22.83
CA SER A 1006 -1.84 12.10 23.23
C SER A 1006 -0.98 13.36 23.24
N PHE A 1007 0.34 13.24 23.48
CA PHE A 1007 1.27 14.38 23.44
C PHE A 1007 1.58 14.77 22.00
N LEU A 1008 1.75 13.78 21.11
CA LEU A 1008 1.86 14.01 19.66
C LEU A 1008 0.62 14.76 19.14
N GLU A 1009 -0.58 14.25 19.46
CA GLU A 1009 -1.86 14.88 19.09
C GLU A 1009 -2.01 16.29 19.67
N PHE A 1010 -1.44 16.57 20.85
CA PHE A 1010 -1.40 17.91 21.44
C PHE A 1010 -0.50 18.84 20.60
N MET A 1011 0.71 18.41 20.25
CA MET A 1011 1.69 19.18 19.46
C MET A 1011 1.28 19.41 18.00
N GLU A 1012 0.39 18.59 17.45
CA GLU A 1012 -0.10 18.69 16.08
C GLU A 1012 -1.41 19.48 15.97
N ASN A 1013 -2.10 19.71 17.07
CA ASN A 1013 -3.40 20.40 17.08
C ASN A 1013 -3.26 21.82 17.67
N GLU A 1014 -3.50 22.82 16.83
CA GLU A 1014 -3.48 24.23 17.21
C GLU A 1014 -4.46 24.56 18.33
N SER A 1015 -5.67 23.99 18.32
CA SER A 1015 -6.67 24.26 19.37
C SER A 1015 -6.26 23.72 20.75
N ARG A 1016 -5.43 22.69 20.79
CA ARG A 1016 -4.95 22.07 22.05
C ARG A 1016 -3.69 22.75 22.58
N SER A 1017 -2.69 22.94 21.73
CA SER A 1017 -1.39 23.52 22.11
C SER A 1017 -1.37 25.06 22.15
N GLN A 1018 -2.34 25.73 21.51
CA GLN A 1018 -2.55 27.18 21.58
C GLN A 1018 -1.26 27.97 21.34
N ALA A 1019 -0.80 28.77 22.31
CA ALA A 1019 0.40 29.61 22.20
C ALA A 1019 1.71 28.82 22.03
N LEU A 1020 1.69 27.51 22.30
CA LEU A 1020 2.83 26.61 22.09
C LEU A 1020 2.84 25.97 20.70
N PHE A 1021 1.78 26.16 19.90
CA PHE A 1021 1.69 25.60 18.56
C PHE A 1021 2.72 26.23 17.62
N VAL A 1022 3.48 25.37 16.93
CA VAL A 1022 4.42 25.79 15.89
C VAL A 1022 3.99 25.18 14.56
N PRO A 1023 3.52 26.00 13.59
CA PRO A 1023 3.22 25.52 12.25
C PRO A 1023 4.46 24.95 11.56
N THR A 1024 4.28 23.85 10.84
CA THR A 1024 5.32 23.18 10.04
C THR A 1024 6.05 24.16 9.11
N SER A 1025 5.33 25.11 8.51
CA SER A 1025 5.89 26.14 7.63
C SER A 1025 6.87 27.09 8.31
N ARG A 1026 6.68 27.37 9.61
CA ARG A 1026 7.59 28.21 10.40
C ARG A 1026 8.89 27.48 10.70
N VAL A 1027 8.83 26.17 10.95
CA VAL A 1027 10.02 25.31 11.16
C VAL A 1027 10.85 25.25 9.89
N TYR A 1028 10.21 25.01 8.75
CA TYR A 1028 10.86 25.03 7.45
C TYR A 1028 11.58 26.35 7.16
N ALA A 1029 10.93 27.48 7.42
CA ALA A 1029 11.54 28.80 7.28
C ALA A 1029 12.77 28.95 8.18
N HIS A 1030 12.72 28.46 9.42
CA HIS A 1030 13.85 28.54 10.35
C HIS A 1030 15.06 27.73 9.90
N ILE A 1031 14.84 26.48 9.47
CA ILE A 1031 15.91 25.63 8.94
C ILE A 1031 16.52 26.29 7.70
N ALA A 1032 15.69 26.83 6.80
CA ALA A 1032 16.17 27.56 5.63
C ALA A 1032 17.02 28.79 5.99
N LYS A 1033 16.60 29.62 6.96
CA LYS A 1033 17.38 30.78 7.43
C LYS A 1033 18.74 30.38 8.02
N CYS A 1034 18.77 29.37 8.91
CA CYS A 1034 20.02 28.88 9.49
C CYS A 1034 20.95 28.33 8.40
N SER A 1035 20.38 27.65 7.41
CA SER A 1035 21.13 27.13 6.28
C SER A 1035 21.85 28.24 5.50
N LEU A 1036 21.14 29.33 5.15
CA LEU A 1036 21.73 30.48 4.47
C LEU A 1036 22.88 31.08 5.29
N GLN A 1037 22.71 31.24 6.61
CA GLN A 1037 23.75 31.80 7.47
C GLN A 1037 25.02 30.94 7.52
N ASN A 1038 24.88 29.61 7.62
CA ASN A 1038 26.03 28.70 7.64
C ASN A 1038 26.79 28.71 6.32
N ILE A 1039 26.07 28.81 5.20
CA ILE A 1039 26.70 28.94 3.89
C ILE A 1039 27.48 30.25 3.83
N SER A 1040 26.90 31.39 4.22
CA SER A 1040 27.61 32.68 4.23
C SER A 1040 28.82 32.75 5.18
N ARG A 1041 28.86 31.93 6.23
CA ARG A 1041 29.99 31.88 7.19
C ARG A 1041 31.18 31.07 6.66
N CYS A 1042 31.02 30.30 5.60
CA CYS A 1042 32.09 29.47 5.04
C CYS A 1042 32.99 30.32 4.13
N PRO A 1043 34.28 30.53 4.47
CA PRO A 1043 35.18 31.29 3.60
C PRO A 1043 35.42 30.53 2.30
N LEU A 1044 35.31 31.21 1.15
CA LEU A 1044 35.61 30.63 -0.16
C LEU A 1044 37.01 30.00 -0.24
N THR A 1045 37.98 30.54 0.50
CA THR A 1045 39.37 30.04 0.57
C THR A 1045 39.51 28.72 1.33
N SER A 1046 38.51 28.35 2.14
CA SER A 1046 38.52 27.11 2.93
C SER A 1046 37.93 25.91 2.18
N ILE A 1047 37.31 26.14 1.02
CA ILE A 1047 36.71 25.10 0.17
C ILE A 1047 37.79 24.59 -0.80
N PRO A 1048 38.21 23.31 -0.72
CA PRO A 1048 39.15 22.70 -1.65
C PRO A 1048 38.56 22.59 -3.06
N ASP A 1049 39.41 22.58 -4.08
CA ASP A 1049 38.96 22.49 -5.49
C ASP A 1049 38.36 21.11 -5.85
N SER A 1050 38.74 20.05 -5.13
CA SER A 1050 38.25 18.69 -5.33
C SER A 1050 38.51 17.84 -4.08
N TYR A 1051 37.66 16.85 -3.83
CA TYR A 1051 37.84 15.86 -2.76
C TYR A 1051 37.38 14.47 -3.23
N ALA A 1052 37.94 13.42 -2.61
CA ALA A 1052 37.65 12.03 -2.92
C ALA A 1052 36.47 11.48 -2.11
N HIS A 1053 36.35 11.86 -0.83
CA HIS A 1053 35.25 11.48 0.05
C HIS A 1053 34.72 12.68 0.86
N LEU A 1054 33.41 12.73 1.11
CA LEU A 1054 32.75 13.81 1.89
C LEU A 1054 33.27 13.91 3.35
N GLU A 1055 33.87 12.83 3.86
CA GLU A 1055 34.43 12.71 5.21
C GLU A 1055 35.82 13.37 5.35
N ASP A 1056 36.44 13.80 4.23
CA ASP A 1056 37.75 14.46 4.23
C ASP A 1056 37.66 15.99 4.41
N LEU A 1057 36.46 16.56 4.22
CA LEU A 1057 36.22 18.00 4.38
C LEU A 1057 36.40 18.47 5.83
N SER A 1058 36.98 19.65 6.04
CA SER A 1058 36.95 20.27 7.38
C SER A 1058 35.51 20.59 7.81
N THR A 1059 35.29 20.81 9.12
CA THR A 1059 33.96 20.97 9.71
C THR A 1059 33.14 22.10 9.07
N THR A 1060 33.78 23.22 8.70
CA THR A 1060 33.10 24.40 8.16
C THR A 1060 32.53 24.17 6.74
N PRO A 1061 33.31 23.76 5.72
CA PRO A 1061 32.78 23.41 4.39
C PRO A 1061 31.75 22.27 4.41
N ARG A 1062 31.95 21.26 5.27
CA ARG A 1062 31.00 20.13 5.40
C ARG A 1062 29.63 20.59 5.91
N THR A 1063 29.62 21.49 6.89
CA THR A 1063 28.39 22.07 7.44
C THR A 1063 27.70 22.97 6.42
N ALA A 1064 28.47 23.77 5.68
CA ALA A 1064 27.94 24.62 4.62
C ALA A 1064 27.30 23.78 3.51
N LEU A 1065 27.96 22.70 3.06
CA LEU A 1065 27.41 21.77 2.07
C LEU A 1065 26.12 21.10 2.57
N THR A 1066 26.10 20.64 3.82
CA THR A 1066 24.89 20.06 4.45
C THR A 1066 23.75 21.08 4.50
N SER A 1067 24.08 22.34 4.75
CA SER A 1067 23.14 23.47 4.77
C SER A 1067 22.57 23.78 3.38
N VAL A 1068 23.34 23.61 2.30
CA VAL A 1068 22.80 23.74 0.93
C VAL A 1068 21.66 22.74 0.69
N PHE A 1069 21.85 21.48 1.08
CA PHE A 1069 20.81 20.47 0.95
C PHE A 1069 19.56 20.78 1.77
N ALA A 1070 19.77 21.21 3.02
CA ALA A 1070 18.70 21.58 3.94
C ALA A 1070 17.84 22.73 3.43
N PHE A 1071 18.49 23.78 2.93
CA PHE A 1071 17.84 24.97 2.40
C PHE A 1071 16.87 24.62 1.27
N MET A 1072 17.31 23.79 0.31
CA MET A 1072 16.50 23.48 -0.88
C MET A 1072 15.24 22.67 -0.58
N ILE A 1073 15.26 21.82 0.45
CA ILE A 1073 14.09 21.01 0.78
C ILE A 1073 13.11 21.80 1.63
N CYS A 1074 13.60 22.60 2.57
CA CYS A 1074 12.74 23.32 3.51
C CYS A 1074 12.04 24.53 2.86
N ILE A 1075 12.68 25.20 1.91
CA ILE A 1075 12.16 26.45 1.34
C ILE A 1075 10.80 26.32 0.63
N LEU A 1076 10.45 25.14 0.10
CA LEU A 1076 9.15 24.90 -0.56
C LEU A 1076 7.97 24.87 0.42
N GLY A 1077 8.22 24.39 1.64
CA GLY A 1077 7.23 24.40 2.72
C GLY A 1077 7.35 25.61 3.65
N ALA A 1078 8.36 26.46 3.46
CA ALA A 1078 8.68 27.57 4.35
C ALA A 1078 7.71 28.74 4.21
N ALA A 1079 7.44 29.42 5.33
CA ALA A 1079 6.96 30.80 5.28
C ALA A 1079 7.98 31.70 4.55
N PRO A 1080 7.55 32.83 3.94
CA PRO A 1080 8.45 33.73 3.20
C PRO A 1080 9.65 34.22 4.05
N ILE A 1081 10.85 34.21 3.47
CA ILE A 1081 12.13 34.61 4.13
C ILE A 1081 12.95 35.56 3.24
N ASP A 1082 12.25 36.46 2.54
CA ASP A 1082 12.84 37.20 1.43
C ASP A 1082 13.94 38.19 1.88
N ASP A 1083 13.83 38.76 3.10
CA ASP A 1083 14.87 39.61 3.71
C ASP A 1083 16.20 38.86 3.92
N GLU A 1084 16.14 37.61 4.38
CA GLU A 1084 17.34 36.80 4.58
C GLU A 1084 17.97 36.38 3.25
N ILE A 1085 17.15 36.15 2.21
CA ILE A 1085 17.64 35.88 0.86
C ILE A 1085 18.33 37.12 0.28
N ILE A 1086 17.79 38.32 0.53
CA ILE A 1086 18.42 39.58 0.17
C ILE A 1086 19.79 39.74 0.87
N ASP A 1087 19.86 39.53 2.19
CA ASP A 1087 21.11 39.63 2.94
C ASP A 1087 22.15 38.59 2.50
N PHE A 1088 21.72 37.35 2.27
CA PHE A 1088 22.54 36.27 1.73
C PHE A 1088 23.16 36.64 0.37
N SER A 1089 22.36 37.29 -0.48
CA SER A 1089 22.79 37.77 -1.79
C SER A 1089 23.85 38.86 -1.72
N ARG A 1090 23.72 39.78 -0.76
CA ARG A 1090 24.72 40.85 -0.53
C ARG A 1090 26.07 40.31 -0.04
N LYS A 1091 26.08 39.16 0.64
CA LYS A 1091 27.26 38.56 1.28
C LYS A 1091 28.01 37.53 0.41
N GLN A 1092 27.80 37.54 -0.90
CA GLN A 1092 28.39 36.54 -1.84
C GLN A 1092 28.05 35.08 -1.44
N GLY A 1093 26.91 34.86 -0.75
CA GLY A 1093 26.50 33.54 -0.30
C GLY A 1093 26.34 32.55 -1.48
N TRP A 1094 25.87 33.05 -2.62
CA TRP A 1094 25.71 32.27 -3.85
C TRP A 1094 27.05 31.76 -4.40
N ASP A 1095 28.13 32.54 -4.33
CA ASP A 1095 29.48 32.12 -4.76
C ASP A 1095 30.02 30.97 -3.94
N THR A 1096 29.64 30.95 -2.67
CA THR A 1096 29.97 29.85 -1.77
C THR A 1096 29.24 28.58 -2.15
N ILE A 1097 27.98 28.67 -2.57
CA ILE A 1097 27.23 27.53 -3.11
C ILE A 1097 27.91 26.98 -4.36
N ASP A 1098 28.22 27.82 -5.36
CA ASP A 1098 28.88 27.38 -6.60
C ASP A 1098 30.19 26.64 -6.32
N LYS A 1099 31.00 27.17 -5.41
CA LYS A 1099 32.27 26.56 -5.06
C LYS A 1099 32.09 25.22 -4.34
N LEU A 1100 31.10 25.10 -3.45
CA LEU A 1100 30.78 23.84 -2.77
C LEU A 1100 30.20 22.78 -3.73
N LEU A 1101 29.40 23.20 -4.71
CA LEU A 1101 28.80 22.31 -5.70
C LEU A 1101 29.84 21.83 -6.74
N SER A 1102 30.72 22.72 -7.19
CA SER A 1102 31.83 22.36 -8.09
C SER A 1102 32.85 21.44 -7.43
N SER A 1103 33.04 21.52 -6.11
CA SER A 1103 33.97 20.65 -5.40
C SER A 1103 33.43 19.22 -5.16
N ILE A 1104 32.10 19.01 -5.08
CA ILE A 1104 31.46 17.67 -4.95
C ILE A 1104 31.21 16.99 -6.31
N GLU A 1105 31.51 17.70 -7.39
CA GLU A 1105 30.99 17.39 -8.71
C GLU A 1105 31.42 16.01 -9.23
N HIS A 1106 32.61 15.55 -8.84
CA HIS A 1106 33.12 14.22 -9.20
C HIS A 1106 32.46 13.04 -8.44
N ILE A 1107 31.83 13.29 -7.28
CA ILE A 1107 31.26 12.25 -6.41
C ILE A 1107 29.73 12.12 -6.58
N GLN A 1108 29.01 13.24 -6.72
CA GLN A 1108 27.54 13.27 -6.77
C GLN A 1108 27.02 13.90 -8.08
N ASN A 1109 27.67 13.57 -9.19
CA ASN A 1109 27.50 14.22 -10.50
C ASN A 1109 26.05 14.32 -10.99
N ARG A 1110 25.20 13.34 -10.64
CA ARG A 1110 23.81 13.24 -11.13
C ARG A 1110 22.81 14.02 -10.27
N TRP A 1111 22.89 13.93 -8.95
CA TRP A 1111 21.90 14.52 -8.05
C TRP A 1111 22.05 16.05 -7.91
N VAL A 1112 23.28 16.55 -7.98
CA VAL A 1112 23.58 17.99 -7.93
C VAL A 1112 23.01 18.73 -9.15
N HIS A 1113 23.13 18.13 -10.32
CA HIS A 1113 22.70 18.72 -11.59
C HIS A 1113 21.23 18.43 -11.92
N GLU A 1114 20.71 17.22 -11.66
CA GLU A 1114 19.31 16.85 -12.00
C GLU A 1114 18.27 17.31 -10.94
N VAL A 1115 18.68 17.53 -9.68
CA VAL A 1115 17.74 17.83 -8.58
C VAL A 1115 18.05 19.15 -7.87
N MET A 1116 19.32 19.46 -7.58
CA MET A 1116 19.66 20.65 -6.77
C MET A 1116 19.63 21.96 -7.56
N LEU A 1117 20.38 22.03 -8.67
CA LEU A 1117 20.50 23.23 -9.50
C LEU A 1117 19.15 23.72 -10.07
N PRO A 1118 18.25 22.84 -10.58
CA PRO A 1118 16.92 23.25 -11.04
C PRO A 1118 16.08 23.86 -9.91
N ARG A 1119 16.08 23.24 -8.73
CA ARG A 1119 15.37 23.79 -7.55
C ARG A 1119 15.93 25.15 -7.13
N LEU A 1120 17.25 25.34 -7.14
CA LEU A 1120 17.88 26.62 -6.84
C LEU A 1120 17.46 27.73 -7.83
N VAL A 1121 17.30 27.39 -9.12
CA VAL A 1121 16.79 28.30 -10.16
C VAL A 1121 15.31 28.66 -9.91
N ASP A 1122 14.48 27.70 -9.51
CA ASP A 1122 13.06 27.94 -9.19
C ASP A 1122 12.89 28.83 -7.94
N ILE A 1123 13.69 28.55 -6.90
CA ILE A 1123 13.74 29.34 -5.67
C ILE A 1123 14.10 30.79 -5.98
N LEU A 1124 15.18 31.02 -6.74
CA LEU A 1124 15.59 32.35 -7.15
C LEU A 1124 14.50 33.03 -8.00
N SER A 1125 13.82 32.29 -8.88
CA SER A 1125 12.72 32.84 -9.70
C SER A 1125 11.54 33.31 -8.86
N ALA A 1126 11.13 32.52 -7.86
CA ALA A 1126 10.05 32.87 -6.95
C ALA A 1126 10.42 34.06 -6.05
N SER A 1127 11.64 34.10 -5.52
CA SER A 1127 12.12 35.23 -4.72
C SER A 1127 12.26 36.51 -5.55
N ILE A 1128 12.81 36.45 -6.77
CA ILE A 1128 12.91 37.59 -7.69
C ILE A 1128 11.53 38.21 -7.96
N TYR A 1129 10.49 37.37 -8.11
CA TYR A 1129 9.11 37.85 -8.29
C TYR A 1129 8.59 38.60 -7.06
N ARG A 1130 8.85 38.09 -5.85
CA ARG A 1130 8.36 38.67 -4.58
C ARG A 1130 9.06 39.97 -4.17
N VAL A 1131 10.38 40.06 -4.29
CA VAL A 1131 11.18 41.26 -3.89
C VAL A 1131 11.42 42.25 -5.03
N ARG A 1132 10.75 42.05 -6.18
CA ARG A 1132 10.88 42.90 -7.38
C ARG A 1132 10.72 44.39 -7.09
N ASP A 1133 9.76 44.72 -6.23
CA ASP A 1133 9.39 46.10 -5.92
C ASP A 1133 10.14 46.67 -4.70
N GLU A 1134 10.70 45.81 -3.84
CA GLU A 1134 11.33 46.18 -2.57
C GLU A 1134 12.86 46.34 -2.66
N ALA A 1135 13.53 45.63 -3.58
CA ALA A 1135 15.00 45.68 -3.72
C ALA A 1135 15.47 45.57 -5.19
N PRO A 1136 15.12 46.54 -6.06
CA PRO A 1136 15.36 46.45 -7.51
C PRO A 1136 16.84 46.35 -7.91
N GLU A 1137 17.75 46.92 -7.11
CA GLU A 1137 19.20 46.85 -7.34
C GLU A 1137 19.76 45.42 -7.16
N LEU A 1138 19.14 44.61 -6.29
CA LEU A 1138 19.53 43.21 -6.04
C LEU A 1138 18.88 42.23 -7.02
N VAL A 1139 17.72 42.59 -7.58
CA VAL A 1139 17.03 41.79 -8.59
C VAL A 1139 17.94 41.56 -9.80
N ALA A 1140 18.72 42.55 -10.21
CA ALA A 1140 19.67 42.41 -11.32
C ALA A 1140 20.75 41.35 -11.02
N ALA A 1141 21.35 41.37 -9.83
CA ALA A 1141 22.37 40.40 -9.41
C ALA A 1141 21.79 38.97 -9.23
N LEU A 1142 20.57 38.86 -8.70
CA LEU A 1142 19.87 37.57 -8.58
C LEU A 1142 19.46 36.99 -9.93
N VAL A 1143 19.03 37.85 -10.87
CA VAL A 1143 18.73 37.47 -12.25
C VAL A 1143 20.00 37.00 -12.96
N GLU A 1144 21.09 37.76 -12.87
CA GLU A 1144 22.39 37.37 -13.43
C GLU A 1144 22.83 36.00 -12.89
N ARG A 1145 22.67 35.77 -11.59
CA ARG A 1145 23.03 34.49 -10.96
C ARG A 1145 22.13 33.34 -11.38
N ARG A 1146 20.81 33.57 -11.45
CA ARG A 1146 19.86 32.59 -11.99
C ARG A 1146 20.20 32.22 -13.42
N GLU A 1147 20.55 33.20 -14.26
CA GLU A 1147 20.95 32.96 -15.65
C GLU A 1147 22.29 32.22 -15.72
N LYS A 1148 23.26 32.50 -14.84
CA LYS A 1148 24.51 31.72 -14.73
C LYS A 1148 24.24 30.25 -14.44
N TRP A 1149 23.43 29.90 -13.44
CA TRP A 1149 23.10 28.50 -13.16
C TRP A 1149 22.27 27.83 -14.24
N ARG A 1150 21.40 28.59 -14.92
CA ARG A 1150 20.75 28.11 -16.15
C ARG A 1150 21.77 27.84 -17.24
N LEU A 1151 22.80 28.68 -17.41
CA LEU A 1151 23.90 28.48 -18.34
C LEU A 1151 24.79 27.29 -17.94
N ASP A 1152 25.11 27.09 -16.66
CA ASP A 1152 25.90 25.95 -16.17
C ASP A 1152 25.14 24.62 -16.36
N LEU A 1153 23.83 24.61 -16.11
CA LEU A 1153 22.93 23.50 -16.50
C LEU A 1153 23.01 23.28 -18.02
N ARG A 1154 23.09 24.36 -18.81
CA ARG A 1154 23.18 24.29 -20.27
C ARG A 1154 24.53 23.86 -20.85
N GLU A 1155 25.65 24.19 -20.21
CA GLU A 1155 26.99 23.86 -20.71
C GLU A 1155 27.37 22.40 -20.41
N ARG A 1156 26.90 21.82 -19.29
CA ARG A 1156 27.25 20.44 -18.91
C ARG A 1156 26.47 19.36 -19.64
N ASP A 1157 25.21 19.64 -19.91
CA ASP A 1157 24.36 18.82 -20.77
C ASP A 1157 24.83 18.87 -22.25
N SER A 1158 25.74 19.80 -22.61
CA SER A 1158 26.47 19.79 -23.90
C SER A 1158 27.76 18.94 -23.90
N LYS A 1159 28.35 18.68 -22.72
CA LYS A 1159 29.61 17.91 -22.53
C LYS A 1159 29.39 16.44 -22.13
N THR A 1160 28.16 16.03 -21.86
CA THR A 1160 27.82 14.68 -21.35
C THR A 1160 26.80 13.98 -22.21
#